data_AF-A0A352T5A5-F1
#
_entry.id   AF-A0A352T5A5-F1
#
_cell.length_a   1.000
_cell.length_b   1.000
_cell.length_c   1.000
_cell.angle_alpha   90.00
_cell.angle_beta   90.00
_cell.angle_gamma   90.00
#
_symmetry.space_group_name_H-M   'P 1'
#
loop_
_entity.id
_entity.type
_entity.pdbx_description
1 polymer ?
#
loop_
_entity_poly.entity_id
_entity_poly.type
_entity_poly.pdbx_seq_one_letter_code
_entity_poly.pdbx_strand_id
1 'polypeptide(L)'
;MHHIKTGKLRKHMSAMMAVIMAVSLAVPAGMSFSARTVSAADKTVEAKAGETIYNLRDGSIIATDTDGKKDVTYDRLTVKVGTKNAYKYNGPDHGVAFKDGNSLEIAVDGPSKISLGGCQYSNNGTITASSADGSYTETKDARTAMCYHQDGTTIDFAYTGEAKTTITIAFSCTVYVPEVIVGPYTADTPDDNGVKKDSTYMYNFADGSVVPASYDSVNPLKGSIESKDGNLKITGSGDLYMHDTQHGLALYNGNTFEVKVAGNSTVTFNMCQYGGDAEGKIVASTKKGEFVTDTKQLLMDGAADGLSSMSFRYEGVATTLKFTVSCADKAEMYLHGINVANEPEQTEVPELVGNGKADVWDFGAAKLDEADYNNMLTEDVINSWYPESVKAGSEGATIGSFMTDELYFNPSGKTNNRIRTSNTGITRYDKRDDITIDGVTLSGYLYSNNSTPVVYMGLKLYKNDILTLYTGSNGGASTIVCESPSGHIQTAESNVSGAKIQFTASEYGIYKIYSTNEKLVVYRAVRQHTQPVVVSGAVDTKDASGLDTKDYSIAFVNKSTGEKNIVKPENGSYSVYLNEMYDYDVVLMDANGYVINSANKLSIAKGDGAKKFDIVIKSVDLVKLTGKITGLTQSALEALNLSFVNKDYVYVPEIKINGDDIAVNLEKGVTYDIVAEGINDYYLSDIKTISADKDITKDIVFSAKPAYKVNMKFDNLPEEAAASVTFSNINEEGYTYTFTDLSDIKLRDGQYNVTVNNIGNVPYRQKITSNLKVDGKAVDKTVSFIKNTNWDFSKLNGNPGIEAIGENNYYSGLALTGSVMENKTYLLALTDGEINFPVKKGQIVNIGYCYCAAFSINGEEPVVSNSGSTTNIETTQYVVKEDGNLNIKGVTAAVDGKEIKQTYFTSISVSDAVAYQPQLYVGVDKEFKTINDALTRAAAMQRTKDQRVEIVIDPGNYEEMLVIDVPNVSLVNAAGSESSLEIKNKGADIGENVVRITSYYGHGYNYYSMGNDCK
;
A
#
# COMPACT_ATOMS: atom_id res chain seq x y z
N MET A 1 -1.83 -57.68 -45.20
CA MET A 1 -3.28 -57.60 -44.91
C MET A 1 -3.44 -57.77 -43.40
N HIS A 2 -4.13 -56.91 -42.64
CA HIS A 2 -4.90 -55.71 -42.98
C HIS A 2 -4.50 -54.52 -42.07
N HIS A 3 -5.12 -53.35 -42.27
CA HIS A 3 -4.63 -52.02 -41.90
C HIS A 3 -4.84 -51.53 -40.44
N ILE A 4 -3.92 -50.64 -39.99
CA ILE A 4 -4.15 -49.32 -39.34
C ILE A 4 -4.39 -49.16 -37.81
N LYS A 5 -3.51 -48.33 -37.20
CA LYS A 5 -3.67 -47.34 -36.08
C LYS A 5 -4.23 -47.79 -34.72
N THR A 6 -4.01 -47.11 -33.57
CA THR A 6 -2.98 -46.19 -32.99
C THR A 6 -3.33 -46.04 -31.49
N GLY A 7 -2.37 -45.79 -30.58
CA GLY A 7 -2.74 -45.25 -29.25
C GLY A 7 -1.64 -45.35 -28.16
N LYS A 8 -1.21 -44.19 -27.63
CA LYS A 8 -0.36 -44.07 -26.43
C LYS A 8 -1.22 -44.12 -25.15
N LEU A 9 -0.71 -44.62 -24.02
CA LEU A 9 -0.47 -43.82 -22.79
C LEU A 9 0.13 -44.60 -21.59
N ARG A 10 0.91 -43.87 -20.77
CA ARG A 10 1.14 -43.96 -19.30
C ARG A 10 2.13 -44.98 -18.66
N LYS A 11 2.97 -44.38 -17.77
CA LYS A 11 3.54 -44.87 -16.49
C LYS A 11 4.62 -45.99 -16.54
N HIS A 12 5.62 -46.05 -15.63
CA HIS A 12 6.31 -45.06 -14.75
C HIS A 12 7.52 -45.75 -14.07
N MET A 13 8.49 -44.98 -13.55
CA MET A 13 9.45 -45.30 -12.47
C MET A 13 10.42 -46.51 -12.60
N SER A 14 11.74 -46.26 -12.53
CA SER A 14 12.56 -46.48 -11.30
C SER A 14 14.08 -46.56 -11.55
N ALA A 15 14.85 -45.79 -10.75
CA ALA A 15 16.20 -46.02 -10.19
C ALA A 15 17.41 -46.47 -11.07
N MET A 16 18.69 -46.38 -10.64
CA MET A 16 19.52 -45.43 -9.87
C MET A 16 20.93 -46.04 -9.66
N MET A 17 22.02 -45.27 -9.81
CA MET A 17 23.41 -45.48 -9.32
C MET A 17 24.26 -46.74 -9.68
N ALA A 18 25.51 -46.49 -10.12
CA ALA A 18 26.80 -47.09 -9.67
C ALA A 18 27.95 -46.59 -10.60
N VAL A 19 28.77 -45.61 -10.25
CA VAL A 19 30.03 -45.67 -9.45
C VAL A 19 31.11 -46.61 -9.99
N ILE A 20 32.25 -46.05 -10.43
CA ILE A 20 33.54 -46.75 -10.56
C ILE A 20 34.65 -45.90 -9.93
N MET A 21 35.52 -46.54 -9.15
CA MET A 21 36.63 -45.93 -8.41
C MET A 21 38.01 -46.09 -9.10
N ALA A 22 38.88 -45.13 -8.78
CA ALA A 22 40.31 -45.27 -8.43
C ALA A 22 41.42 -45.58 -9.48
N VAL A 23 42.20 -44.52 -9.75
CA VAL A 23 43.68 -44.39 -9.57
C VAL A 23 44.64 -45.43 -10.20
N SER A 24 45.49 -44.98 -11.13
CA SER A 24 46.96 -44.83 -10.86
C SER A 24 47.83 -44.37 -12.07
N LEU A 25 48.93 -43.68 -11.72
CA LEU A 25 50.21 -43.48 -12.45
C LEU A 25 50.35 -42.40 -13.58
N ALA A 26 51.20 -41.41 -13.23
CA ALA A 26 51.76 -40.28 -14.01
C ALA A 26 52.55 -40.69 -15.28
N VAL A 27 52.87 -39.83 -16.28
CA VAL A 27 53.81 -38.67 -16.35
C VAL A 27 53.73 -38.13 -17.82
N PRO A 28 54.04 -36.85 -18.25
CA PRO A 28 54.53 -35.62 -17.60
C PRO A 28 53.57 -34.40 -17.84
N ALA A 29 54.10 -33.22 -18.27
CA ALA A 29 53.38 -31.99 -18.66
C ALA A 29 53.78 -31.51 -20.08
N GLY A 30 52.85 -30.92 -20.84
CA GLY A 30 53.14 -30.21 -22.09
C GLY A 30 51.98 -30.12 -23.10
N MET A 31 51.42 -28.91 -23.24
CA MET A 31 50.51 -28.43 -24.31
C MET A 31 49.03 -28.90 -24.34
N SER A 32 48.17 -27.88 -24.44
CA SER A 32 46.81 -27.83 -24.99
C SER A 32 45.80 -28.95 -24.67
N PHE A 33 44.75 -28.59 -23.92
CA PHE A 33 43.47 -29.30 -23.95
C PHE A 33 42.37 -28.38 -24.48
N SER A 34 41.66 -28.88 -25.48
CA SER A 34 40.46 -28.27 -26.07
C SER A 34 39.35 -28.05 -25.05
N ALA A 35 38.43 -27.15 -25.37
CA ALA A 35 37.28 -26.79 -24.55
C ALA A 35 36.55 -28.01 -23.96
N ARG A 36 36.44 -28.05 -22.62
CA ARG A 36 35.41 -28.84 -21.95
C ARG A 36 34.09 -28.12 -22.09
N THR A 37 33.13 -28.76 -22.77
CA THR A 37 31.71 -28.53 -22.49
C THR A 37 31.44 -28.86 -21.02
N VAL A 38 31.19 -27.84 -20.22
CA VAL A 38 30.62 -27.98 -18.87
C VAL A 38 29.14 -27.67 -19.02
N SER A 39 28.29 -28.66 -18.73
CA SER A 39 26.84 -28.46 -18.71
C SER A 39 26.47 -27.55 -17.55
N ALA A 40 25.89 -26.39 -17.84
CA ALA A 40 25.31 -25.53 -16.82
C ALA A 40 24.11 -26.24 -16.18
N ALA A 41 24.19 -26.44 -14.86
CA ALA A 41 23.08 -26.83 -14.02
C ALA A 41 23.16 -26.00 -12.75
N ASP A 42 22.55 -24.81 -12.79
CA ASP A 42 21.57 -24.38 -11.79
C ASP A 42 20.91 -23.05 -12.24
N LYS A 43 19.57 -23.02 -12.17
CA LYS A 43 18.68 -21.88 -12.50
C LYS A 43 18.81 -21.27 -13.91
N THR A 44 18.48 -22.04 -14.95
CA THR A 44 18.17 -21.49 -16.28
C THR A 44 16.79 -20.84 -16.29
N VAL A 45 16.71 -19.55 -16.66
CA VAL A 45 15.49 -18.98 -17.25
C VAL A 45 15.34 -19.63 -18.63
N GLU A 46 14.20 -20.25 -18.92
CA GLU A 46 13.92 -20.75 -20.28
C GLU A 46 13.66 -19.54 -21.19
N ALA A 47 14.58 -19.28 -22.14
CA ALA A 47 14.40 -18.26 -23.16
C ALA A 47 13.14 -18.57 -24.00
N LYS A 48 12.34 -17.55 -24.32
CA LYS A 48 11.18 -17.77 -25.21
C LYS A 48 11.66 -18.08 -26.62
N ALA A 49 10.80 -18.72 -27.41
CA ALA A 49 11.14 -19.13 -28.77
C ALA A 49 11.52 -17.91 -29.63
N GLY A 50 12.81 -17.79 -29.98
CA GLY A 50 13.38 -16.70 -30.77
C GLY A 50 14.18 -15.67 -29.96
N GLU A 51 14.18 -15.73 -28.62
CA GLU A 51 15.05 -14.91 -27.77
C GLU A 51 16.47 -15.51 -27.66
N THR A 52 17.47 -14.63 -27.60
CA THR A 52 18.87 -14.95 -27.27
C THR A 52 19.23 -14.22 -25.98
N ILE A 53 19.76 -14.93 -24.99
CA ILE A 53 20.12 -14.38 -23.67
C ILE A 53 21.64 -14.38 -23.50
N TYR A 54 22.20 -13.22 -23.19
CA TYR A 54 23.61 -13.00 -22.85
C TYR A 54 23.72 -12.73 -21.35
N ASN A 55 24.05 -13.78 -20.58
CA ASN A 55 24.24 -13.66 -19.13
C ASN A 55 25.60 -13.00 -18.82
N LEU A 56 25.59 -11.89 -18.10
CA LEU A 56 26.80 -11.17 -17.70
C LEU A 56 27.19 -11.43 -16.23
N ARG A 57 26.44 -12.30 -15.53
CA ARG A 57 26.58 -12.62 -14.09
C ARG A 57 27.50 -13.78 -13.75
N ASP A 58 27.77 -14.69 -14.67
CA ASP A 58 28.43 -15.97 -14.39
C ASP A 58 29.90 -16.04 -14.81
N GLY A 59 30.41 -14.97 -15.42
CA GLY A 59 31.78 -14.91 -15.94
C GLY A 59 31.99 -15.56 -17.31
N SER A 60 30.95 -16.11 -17.95
CA SER A 60 31.05 -16.85 -19.21
C SER A 60 31.34 -15.96 -20.44
N ILE A 61 30.77 -14.75 -20.45
CA ILE A 61 31.00 -13.73 -21.49
C ILE A 61 32.11 -12.77 -21.07
N ILE A 62 31.97 -12.14 -19.90
CA ILE A 62 32.96 -11.23 -19.32
C ILE A 62 33.63 -11.91 -18.13
N ALA A 63 34.90 -12.29 -18.30
CA ALA A 63 35.68 -12.95 -17.27
C ALA A 63 35.71 -12.14 -15.95
N THR A 64 35.63 -12.83 -14.82
CA THR A 64 35.48 -12.20 -13.49
C THR A 64 36.72 -11.44 -13.03
N ASP A 65 37.87 -11.72 -13.64
CA ASP A 65 39.17 -11.08 -13.44
C ASP A 65 39.53 -10.05 -14.53
N THR A 66 38.56 -9.66 -15.38
CA THR A 66 38.79 -8.70 -16.48
C THR A 66 39.39 -7.37 -16.01
N ASP A 67 40.34 -6.85 -16.78
CA ASP A 67 40.87 -5.49 -16.60
C ASP A 67 39.99 -4.41 -17.26
N GLY A 68 39.00 -4.82 -18.06
CA GLY A 68 38.04 -3.96 -18.76
C GLY A 68 38.60 -3.14 -19.93
N LYS A 69 39.81 -3.46 -20.42
CA LYS A 69 40.56 -2.62 -21.40
C LYS A 69 40.64 -3.21 -22.80
N LYS A 70 39.89 -4.28 -23.11
CA LYS A 70 39.78 -4.85 -24.46
C LYS A 70 38.33 -5.15 -24.80
N ASP A 71 37.97 -4.98 -26.07
CA ASP A 71 36.64 -5.37 -26.55
C ASP A 71 36.47 -6.88 -26.39
N VAL A 72 35.26 -7.33 -26.04
CA VAL A 72 34.91 -8.75 -25.95
C VAL A 72 33.68 -9.01 -26.80
N THR A 73 33.83 -9.87 -27.81
CA THR A 73 32.75 -10.32 -28.68
C THR A 73 32.33 -11.74 -28.31
N TYR A 74 31.03 -11.94 -28.12
CA TYR A 74 30.41 -13.24 -27.90
C TYR A 74 29.15 -13.34 -28.79
N ASP A 75 29.20 -14.23 -29.78
CA ASP A 75 28.13 -14.38 -30.78
C ASP A 75 27.77 -13.04 -31.45
N ARG A 76 26.56 -12.48 -31.26
CA ARG A 76 26.11 -11.23 -31.88
C ARG A 76 26.28 -9.99 -30.99
N LEU A 77 26.76 -10.18 -29.76
CA LEU A 77 27.05 -9.12 -28.78
C LEU A 77 28.55 -8.81 -28.78
N THR A 78 28.91 -7.53 -28.91
CA THR A 78 30.25 -7.03 -28.61
C THR A 78 30.20 -6.00 -27.49
N VAL A 79 30.90 -6.27 -26.39
CA VAL A 79 31.15 -5.31 -25.32
C VAL A 79 32.34 -4.45 -25.70
N LYS A 80 32.15 -3.12 -25.74
CA LYS A 80 33.15 -2.14 -26.18
C LYS A 80 33.83 -1.45 -25.01
N VAL A 81 35.15 -1.34 -25.08
CA VAL A 81 35.94 -0.51 -24.16
C VAL A 81 35.59 0.94 -24.40
N GLY A 82 35.40 1.68 -23.31
CA GLY A 82 35.00 3.06 -23.39
C GLY A 82 36.18 3.96 -23.73
N THR A 83 35.92 5.00 -24.51
CA THR A 83 36.92 6.02 -24.87
C THR A 83 37.50 6.76 -23.66
N LYS A 84 36.80 6.70 -22.51
CA LYS A 84 37.17 7.29 -21.23
C LYS A 84 37.46 6.24 -20.13
N ASN A 85 36.78 5.09 -20.15
CA ASN A 85 36.65 4.19 -19.00
C ASN A 85 36.72 2.70 -19.37
N ALA A 86 37.37 1.93 -18.50
CA ALA A 86 37.27 0.47 -18.48
C ALA A 86 35.98 0.03 -17.78
N TYR A 87 35.27 -0.92 -18.38
CA TYR A 87 34.14 -1.63 -17.74
C TYR A 87 34.67 -2.62 -16.69
N LYS A 88 33.82 -3.17 -15.84
CA LYS A 88 34.28 -4.11 -14.78
C LYS A 88 33.22 -5.15 -14.44
N TYR A 89 33.62 -6.41 -14.25
CA TYR A 89 32.75 -7.39 -13.60
C TYR A 89 32.42 -7.00 -12.14
N ASN A 90 31.16 -7.12 -11.76
CA ASN A 90 30.57 -6.61 -10.52
C ASN A 90 29.71 -7.66 -9.78
N GLY A 91 29.92 -8.95 -10.05
CA GLY A 91 29.34 -10.04 -9.27
C GLY A 91 28.00 -10.59 -9.80
N PRO A 92 27.50 -11.69 -9.19
CA PRO A 92 26.38 -12.46 -9.72
C PRO A 92 25.03 -11.73 -9.67
N ASP A 93 24.87 -10.72 -8.81
CA ASP A 93 23.59 -10.01 -8.65
C ASP A 93 23.44 -8.79 -9.59
N HIS A 94 24.56 -8.32 -10.14
CA HIS A 94 24.68 -7.05 -10.87
C HIS A 94 25.41 -7.15 -12.22
N GLY A 95 26.04 -8.29 -12.53
CA GLY A 95 26.78 -8.54 -13.77
C GLY A 95 27.94 -7.59 -14.00
N VAL A 96 27.87 -6.78 -15.04
CA VAL A 96 28.97 -5.91 -15.48
C VAL A 96 28.62 -4.44 -15.27
N ALA A 97 29.53 -3.72 -14.63
CA ALA A 97 29.53 -2.27 -14.51
C ALA A 97 30.09 -1.63 -15.78
N PHE A 98 29.21 -1.08 -16.60
CA PHE A 98 29.54 -0.14 -17.67
C PHE A 98 29.61 1.28 -17.12
N LYS A 99 30.35 2.18 -17.78
CA LYS A 99 30.61 3.55 -17.36
C LYS A 99 30.49 4.50 -18.55
N ASP A 100 30.51 5.81 -18.27
CA ASP A 100 30.58 6.87 -19.29
C ASP A 100 31.59 6.53 -20.40
N GLY A 101 31.06 6.40 -21.62
CA GLY A 101 31.81 6.14 -22.84
C GLY A 101 31.95 4.67 -23.21
N ASN A 102 31.58 3.70 -22.35
CA ASN A 102 31.41 2.30 -22.75
C ASN A 102 30.20 2.14 -23.69
N SER A 103 30.18 1.06 -24.47
CA SER A 103 28.99 0.67 -25.23
C SER A 103 28.86 -0.84 -25.41
N LEU A 104 27.66 -1.28 -25.80
CA LEU A 104 27.41 -2.59 -26.41
C LEU A 104 27.11 -2.40 -27.90
N GLU A 105 27.64 -3.25 -28.76
CA GLU A 105 27.26 -3.37 -30.16
C GLU A 105 26.52 -4.70 -30.35
N ILE A 106 25.26 -4.66 -30.78
CA ILE A 106 24.37 -5.83 -30.89
C ILE A 106 23.91 -5.95 -32.35
N ALA A 107 24.31 -7.02 -33.04
CA ALA A 107 23.89 -7.26 -34.41
C ALA A 107 22.45 -7.81 -34.44
N VAL A 108 21.54 -7.14 -35.18
CA VAL A 108 20.11 -7.51 -35.34
C VAL A 108 19.81 -7.78 -36.82
N ASP A 109 18.95 -8.76 -37.13
CA ASP A 109 18.63 -9.15 -38.52
C ASP A 109 17.40 -8.44 -39.12
N GLY A 110 16.79 -7.54 -38.36
CA GLY A 110 15.53 -6.86 -38.64
C GLY A 110 14.89 -6.40 -37.32
N PRO A 111 13.56 -6.20 -37.26
CA PRO A 111 12.87 -5.69 -36.07
C PRO A 111 13.17 -6.54 -34.82
N SER A 112 13.74 -5.93 -33.79
CA SER A 112 14.30 -6.61 -32.61
C SER A 112 14.06 -5.84 -31.32
N LYS A 113 13.66 -6.55 -30.27
CA LYS A 113 13.57 -6.03 -28.90
C LYS A 113 14.85 -6.37 -28.16
N ILE A 114 15.49 -5.36 -27.58
CA ILE A 114 16.73 -5.51 -26.79
C ILE A 114 16.43 -5.08 -25.36
N SER A 115 16.51 -6.02 -24.41
CA SER A 115 16.25 -5.77 -22.99
C SER A 115 17.55 -5.86 -22.20
N LEU A 116 17.89 -4.82 -21.43
CA LEU A 116 19.00 -4.84 -20.47
C LEU A 116 18.45 -5.08 -19.07
N GLY A 117 19.05 -5.94 -18.26
CA GLY A 117 18.69 -6.06 -16.85
C GLY A 117 18.92 -4.75 -16.09
N GLY A 118 17.93 -4.32 -15.30
CA GLY A 118 18.00 -3.10 -14.50
C GLY A 118 18.78 -3.24 -13.18
N CYS A 119 19.20 -2.11 -12.61
CA CYS A 119 19.82 -2.04 -11.28
C CYS A 119 19.51 -0.70 -10.58
N GLN A 120 18.97 -0.78 -9.35
CA GLN A 120 18.68 0.39 -8.50
C GLN A 120 19.93 1.15 -8.02
N TYR A 121 21.11 0.53 -8.13
CA TYR A 121 22.40 1.10 -7.75
C TYR A 121 23.12 1.77 -8.92
N SER A 122 22.61 1.67 -10.16
CA SER A 122 23.12 2.45 -11.28
C SER A 122 23.01 3.95 -10.98
N ASN A 123 23.94 4.74 -11.51
CA ASN A 123 23.92 6.19 -11.33
C ASN A 123 22.78 6.82 -12.14
N ASN A 124 22.22 7.93 -11.63
CA ASN A 124 21.35 8.79 -12.42
C ASN A 124 22.11 9.28 -13.68
N GLY A 125 21.48 9.16 -14.84
CA GLY A 125 22.08 9.29 -16.15
C GLY A 125 21.31 8.45 -17.17
N THR A 126 21.84 8.28 -18.38
CA THR A 126 21.11 7.72 -19.52
C THR A 126 21.86 6.61 -20.26
N ILE A 127 21.08 5.82 -21.00
CA ILE A 127 21.52 4.82 -21.96
C ILE A 127 20.87 5.16 -23.30
N THR A 128 21.66 5.21 -24.37
CA THR A 128 21.16 5.52 -25.72
C THR A 128 21.43 4.37 -26.68
N ALA A 129 20.37 3.76 -27.19
CA ALA A 129 20.43 2.85 -28.34
C ALA A 129 20.48 3.66 -29.65
N SER A 130 21.24 3.20 -30.64
CA SER A 130 21.33 3.83 -31.96
C SER A 130 21.68 2.81 -33.05
N SER A 131 21.10 2.91 -34.25
CA SER A 131 21.49 2.07 -35.39
C SER A 131 22.75 2.60 -36.07
N ALA A 132 23.51 1.71 -36.72
CA ALA A 132 24.78 2.05 -37.38
C ALA A 132 24.68 3.08 -38.52
N ASP A 133 23.48 3.27 -39.09
CA ASP A 133 23.15 4.27 -40.11
C ASP A 133 22.51 5.55 -39.54
N GLY A 134 22.24 5.59 -38.23
CA GLY A 134 21.58 6.69 -37.53
C GLY A 134 20.07 6.81 -37.79
N SER A 135 19.43 5.83 -38.46
CA SER A 135 17.98 5.86 -38.75
C SER A 135 17.10 5.59 -37.54
N TYR A 136 17.64 4.94 -36.50
CA TYR A 136 16.99 4.69 -35.22
C TYR A 136 17.86 5.22 -34.08
N THR A 137 17.24 5.87 -33.11
CA THR A 137 17.83 6.24 -31.83
C THR A 137 16.76 6.26 -30.73
N GLU A 138 17.08 5.77 -29.54
CA GLU A 138 16.17 5.70 -28.40
C GLU A 138 16.99 5.88 -27.11
N THR A 139 16.62 6.84 -26.25
CA THR A 139 17.34 7.13 -24.99
C THR A 139 16.45 6.88 -23.79
N LYS A 140 16.98 6.19 -22.77
CA LYS A 140 16.27 5.85 -21.53
C LYS A 140 17.13 6.13 -20.31
N ASP A 141 16.48 6.28 -19.16
CA ASP A 141 17.17 6.41 -17.88
C ASP A 141 17.94 5.13 -17.54
N ALA A 142 19.14 5.30 -17.00
CA ALA A 142 20.07 4.23 -16.69
C ALA A 142 19.79 3.51 -15.36
N ARG A 143 18.94 4.10 -14.51
CA ARG A 143 18.64 3.64 -13.16
C ARG A 143 17.18 3.22 -13.08
N THR A 144 16.96 1.96 -12.70
CA THR A 144 15.64 1.39 -12.47
C THR A 144 15.25 1.47 -10.99
N ALA A 145 13.97 1.28 -10.67
CA ALA A 145 13.49 1.31 -9.28
C ALA A 145 14.09 0.17 -8.42
N MET A 146 14.23 -1.02 -9.01
CA MET A 146 14.73 -2.25 -8.37
C MET A 146 15.86 -2.86 -9.20
N CYS A 147 16.54 -3.90 -8.68
CA CYS A 147 17.50 -4.70 -9.44
C CYS A 147 16.83 -5.91 -10.10
N TYR A 148 17.25 -6.25 -11.32
CA TYR A 148 16.75 -7.39 -12.10
C TYR A 148 16.68 -8.73 -11.35
N HIS A 149 17.61 -9.00 -10.41
CA HIS A 149 17.58 -10.24 -9.61
C HIS A 149 16.46 -10.27 -8.55
N GLN A 150 15.79 -9.15 -8.29
CA GLN A 150 14.75 -8.98 -7.27
C GLN A 150 13.35 -9.16 -7.88
N ASP A 151 13.12 -8.61 -9.08
CA ASP A 151 11.79 -8.52 -9.71
C ASP A 151 11.77 -8.76 -11.23
N GLY A 152 12.93 -8.91 -11.88
CA GLY A 152 13.02 -9.04 -13.34
C GLY A 152 12.96 -7.71 -14.12
N THR A 153 13.04 -6.55 -13.46
CA THR A 153 12.97 -5.23 -14.11
C THR A 153 14.07 -5.03 -15.17
N THR A 154 13.69 -4.56 -16.36
CA THR A 154 14.56 -4.36 -17.52
C THR A 154 14.45 -2.95 -18.10
N ILE A 155 15.45 -2.56 -18.90
CA ILE A 155 15.47 -1.36 -19.74
C ILE A 155 15.36 -1.86 -21.19
N ASP A 156 14.20 -1.68 -21.79
CA ASP A 156 13.87 -2.19 -23.12
C ASP A 156 14.15 -1.18 -24.23
N PHE A 157 14.55 -1.66 -25.41
CA PHE A 157 14.73 -0.88 -26.64
C PHE A 157 14.05 -1.60 -27.80
N ALA A 158 13.31 -0.86 -28.63
CA ALA A 158 12.51 -1.40 -29.72
C ALA A 158 13.05 -0.94 -31.09
N TYR A 159 13.96 -1.71 -31.67
CA TYR A 159 14.39 -1.47 -33.06
C TYR A 159 13.31 -1.99 -34.01
N THR A 160 12.71 -1.10 -34.80
CA THR A 160 11.62 -1.40 -35.75
C THR A 160 12.07 -1.49 -37.20
N GLY A 161 13.37 -1.32 -37.49
CA GLY A 161 13.87 -1.29 -38.86
C GLY A 161 13.92 -2.68 -39.52
N GLU A 162 13.42 -2.76 -40.75
CA GLU A 162 13.41 -3.98 -41.58
C GLU A 162 14.82 -4.45 -42.02
N ALA A 163 15.84 -3.60 -41.88
CA ALA A 163 17.19 -3.89 -42.32
C ALA A 163 18.04 -4.55 -41.22
N LYS A 164 18.84 -5.54 -41.60
CA LYS A 164 19.94 -6.03 -40.75
C LYS A 164 20.91 -4.89 -40.44
N THR A 165 21.17 -4.64 -39.15
CA THR A 165 22.05 -3.56 -38.69
C THR A 165 22.76 -3.94 -37.38
N THR A 166 23.60 -3.05 -36.87
CA THR A 166 24.12 -3.11 -35.49
C THR A 166 23.47 -2.01 -34.68
N ILE A 167 22.92 -2.36 -33.53
CA ILE A 167 22.43 -1.40 -32.51
C ILE A 167 23.55 -1.16 -31.50
N THR A 168 23.99 0.08 -31.38
CA THR A 168 24.96 0.55 -30.40
C THR A 168 24.22 1.10 -29.18
N ILE A 169 24.38 0.46 -28.03
CA ILE A 169 23.90 0.89 -26.72
C ILE A 169 25.05 1.65 -26.03
N ALA A 170 24.99 2.97 -25.95
CA ALA A 170 26.00 3.81 -25.30
C ALA A 170 25.57 4.20 -23.87
N PHE A 171 26.51 4.17 -22.92
CA PHE A 171 26.26 4.53 -21.51
C PHE A 171 26.85 5.92 -21.18
N SER A 172 26.06 6.81 -20.56
CA SER A 172 26.53 8.14 -20.14
C SER A 172 26.99 8.21 -18.67
N CYS A 173 26.69 7.19 -17.87
CA CYS A 173 27.02 7.09 -16.44
C CYS A 173 27.47 5.67 -16.05
N THR A 174 27.67 5.40 -14.76
CA THR A 174 27.90 4.03 -14.26
C THR A 174 26.60 3.25 -14.21
N VAL A 175 26.52 2.14 -14.93
CA VAL A 175 25.33 1.27 -15.07
C VAL A 175 25.71 -0.17 -14.81
N TYR A 176 24.95 -0.87 -13.98
CA TYR A 176 25.15 -2.30 -13.72
C TYR A 176 24.16 -3.12 -14.54
N VAL A 177 24.66 -3.93 -15.48
CA VAL A 177 23.84 -4.76 -16.37
C VAL A 177 24.12 -6.25 -16.08
N PRO A 178 23.16 -6.97 -15.46
CA PRO A 178 23.27 -8.40 -15.21
C PRO A 178 23.04 -9.27 -16.47
N GLU A 179 22.19 -8.83 -17.39
CA GLU A 179 21.75 -9.65 -18.52
C GLU A 179 21.40 -8.78 -19.71
N VAL A 180 21.58 -9.30 -20.92
CA VAL A 180 21.09 -8.69 -22.16
C VAL A 180 20.27 -9.74 -22.92
N ILE A 181 19.02 -9.43 -23.22
CA ILE A 181 18.09 -10.30 -23.95
C ILE A 181 17.82 -9.66 -25.30
N VAL A 182 17.90 -10.43 -26.39
CA VAL A 182 17.61 -9.97 -27.75
C VAL A 182 16.59 -10.91 -28.36
N GLY A 183 15.39 -10.42 -28.66
CA GLY A 183 14.32 -11.17 -29.30
C GLY A 183 13.75 -10.45 -30.52
N PRO A 184 12.90 -11.10 -31.33
CA PRO A 184 12.17 -10.43 -32.41
C PRO A 184 11.24 -9.36 -31.83
N TYR A 185 11.20 -8.17 -32.45
CA TYR A 185 10.16 -7.18 -32.18
C TYR A 185 9.06 -7.32 -33.23
N THR A 186 7.90 -7.83 -32.81
CA THR A 186 6.67 -7.73 -33.60
C THR A 186 5.82 -6.62 -33.00
N ALA A 187 5.63 -5.52 -33.73
CA ALA A 187 4.61 -4.54 -33.37
C ALA A 187 3.24 -5.24 -33.33
N ASP A 188 2.45 -4.97 -32.29
CA ASP A 188 1.12 -5.56 -32.17
C ASP A 188 0.20 -5.05 -33.28
N THR A 189 -0.27 -5.95 -34.15
CA THR A 189 -1.31 -5.62 -35.12
C THR A 189 -2.65 -5.45 -34.39
N PRO A 190 -3.42 -4.37 -34.58
CA PRO A 190 -4.75 -4.22 -33.98
C PRO A 190 -5.70 -5.37 -34.37
N ASP A 191 -6.52 -5.84 -33.44
CA ASP A 191 -7.65 -6.73 -33.75
C ASP A 191 -8.78 -5.95 -34.44
N ASP A 192 -9.32 -6.50 -35.52
CA ASP A 192 -10.61 -6.06 -36.07
C ASP A 192 -11.74 -6.61 -35.19
N ASN A 193 -11.99 -5.91 -34.07
CA ASN A 193 -12.94 -6.31 -33.02
C ASN A 193 -14.26 -5.52 -33.05
N GLY A 194 -14.37 -4.52 -33.94
CA GLY A 194 -15.54 -3.66 -34.14
C GLY A 194 -15.69 -2.49 -33.15
N VAL A 195 -14.83 -2.35 -32.15
CA VAL A 195 -14.88 -1.26 -31.16
C VAL A 195 -14.28 0.01 -31.76
N LYS A 196 -14.91 1.16 -31.50
CA LYS A 196 -14.47 2.46 -32.01
C LYS A 196 -13.61 3.20 -30.98
N LYS A 197 -12.61 3.96 -31.44
CA LYS A 197 -11.99 5.03 -30.65
C LYS A 197 -13.02 6.12 -30.33
N ASP A 198 -12.75 6.92 -29.32
CA ASP A 198 -13.70 7.89 -28.76
C ASP A 198 -15.09 7.28 -28.51
N SER A 199 -15.12 6.24 -27.68
CA SER A 199 -16.36 5.57 -27.29
C SER A 199 -16.34 5.16 -25.83
N THR A 200 -17.53 5.22 -25.21
CA THR A 200 -17.74 4.79 -23.83
C THR A 200 -18.84 3.75 -23.76
N TYR A 201 -18.59 2.68 -23.01
CA TYR A 201 -19.56 1.61 -22.73
C TYR A 201 -19.76 1.47 -21.23
N MET A 202 -20.97 1.12 -20.80
CA MET A 202 -21.26 0.85 -19.40
C MET A 202 -22.19 -0.35 -19.28
N TYR A 203 -21.86 -1.23 -18.35
CA TYR A 203 -22.52 -2.49 -18.08
C TYR A 203 -22.99 -2.48 -16.64
N ASN A 204 -24.29 -2.25 -16.43
CA ASN A 204 -24.92 -2.38 -15.13
C ASN A 204 -25.26 -3.85 -14.87
N PHE A 205 -24.89 -4.38 -13.70
CA PHE A 205 -25.20 -5.74 -13.33
C PHE A 205 -26.40 -5.85 -12.37
N ALA A 206 -26.84 -4.74 -11.78
CA ALA A 206 -27.97 -4.69 -10.86
C ALA A 206 -29.36 -4.66 -11.53
N ASP A 207 -29.46 -4.46 -12.85
CA ASP A 207 -30.74 -4.41 -13.58
C ASP A 207 -31.01 -5.65 -14.46
N GLY A 208 -30.09 -6.62 -14.46
CA GLY A 208 -30.20 -7.85 -15.25
C GLY A 208 -30.01 -7.67 -16.76
N SER A 209 -29.55 -6.51 -17.23
CA SER A 209 -29.37 -6.22 -18.67
C SER A 209 -28.24 -7.01 -19.34
N VAL A 210 -27.22 -7.42 -18.57
CA VAL A 210 -26.09 -8.24 -19.06
C VAL A 210 -26.16 -9.68 -18.56
N VAL A 211 -26.42 -9.88 -17.26
CA VAL A 211 -26.65 -11.21 -16.66
C VAL A 211 -28.11 -11.27 -16.20
N PRO A 212 -29.01 -11.95 -16.93
CA PRO A 212 -30.42 -12.02 -16.59
C PRO A 212 -30.67 -12.57 -15.18
N ALA A 213 -31.68 -12.04 -14.50
CA ALA A 213 -32.10 -12.46 -13.15
C ALA A 213 -32.57 -13.93 -13.04
N SER A 214 -32.63 -14.67 -14.15
CA SER A 214 -32.81 -16.12 -14.15
C SER A 214 -31.55 -16.91 -13.79
N TYR A 215 -30.38 -16.26 -13.77
CA TYR A 215 -29.16 -16.79 -13.18
C TYR A 215 -29.12 -16.32 -11.72
N ASP A 216 -29.60 -17.18 -10.83
CA ASP A 216 -29.66 -16.96 -9.38
C ASP A 216 -28.73 -17.93 -8.62
N SER A 217 -28.70 -17.87 -7.29
CA SER A 217 -27.86 -18.73 -6.45
C SER A 217 -28.20 -20.23 -6.54
N VAL A 218 -29.34 -20.59 -7.15
CA VAL A 218 -29.76 -21.98 -7.40
C VAL A 218 -29.35 -22.42 -8.81
N ASN A 219 -29.33 -21.48 -9.76
CA ASN A 219 -29.07 -21.69 -11.19
C ASN A 219 -27.92 -20.82 -11.70
N PRO A 220 -26.70 -20.91 -11.13
CA PRO A 220 -25.58 -20.05 -11.52
C PRO A 220 -25.12 -20.30 -12.97
N LEU A 221 -24.48 -19.29 -13.56
CA LEU A 221 -23.94 -19.28 -14.91
C LEU A 221 -22.77 -20.28 -15.04
N LYS A 222 -23.07 -21.42 -15.67
CA LYS A 222 -22.12 -22.50 -15.99
C LYS A 222 -21.66 -22.37 -17.44
N GLY A 223 -20.86 -21.34 -17.72
CA GLY A 223 -20.40 -21.00 -19.07
C GLY A 223 -20.16 -19.50 -19.21
N SER A 224 -20.36 -18.98 -20.42
CA SER A 224 -20.20 -17.55 -20.73
C SER A 224 -21.48 -16.91 -21.25
N ILE A 225 -21.68 -15.64 -20.92
CA ILE A 225 -22.69 -14.75 -21.49
C ILE A 225 -22.02 -13.51 -22.09
N GLU A 226 -22.60 -12.99 -23.17
CA GLU A 226 -22.12 -11.80 -23.87
C GLU A 226 -23.16 -10.68 -23.74
N SER A 227 -22.64 -9.46 -23.54
CA SER A 227 -23.41 -8.22 -23.62
C SER A 227 -24.05 -8.05 -25.01
N LYS A 228 -25.14 -7.26 -25.08
CA LYS A 228 -25.94 -7.09 -26.30
C LYS A 228 -25.17 -6.49 -27.49
N ASP A 229 -24.16 -5.69 -27.23
CA ASP A 229 -23.25 -5.12 -28.23
C ASP A 229 -22.04 -6.05 -28.54
N GLY A 230 -21.86 -7.11 -27.77
CA GLY A 230 -20.78 -8.08 -27.92
C GLY A 230 -19.41 -7.58 -27.48
N ASN A 231 -19.35 -6.50 -26.69
CA ASN A 231 -18.08 -5.85 -26.29
C ASN A 231 -17.55 -6.34 -24.94
N LEU A 232 -18.45 -6.71 -24.02
CA LEU A 232 -18.15 -7.43 -22.78
C LEU A 232 -18.64 -8.88 -22.86
N LYS A 233 -17.82 -9.81 -22.41
CA LYS A 233 -18.17 -11.21 -22.16
C LYS A 233 -17.81 -11.61 -20.74
N ILE A 234 -18.72 -12.28 -20.06
CA ILE A 234 -18.57 -12.74 -18.67
C ILE A 234 -18.58 -14.25 -18.67
N THR A 235 -17.61 -14.89 -18.02
CA THR A 235 -17.51 -16.36 -17.89
C THR A 235 -17.47 -16.74 -16.41
N GLY A 236 -18.47 -17.51 -15.97
CA GLY A 236 -18.58 -18.01 -14.61
C GLY A 236 -17.84 -19.33 -14.42
N SER A 237 -17.05 -19.45 -13.34
CA SER A 237 -16.37 -20.70 -12.97
C SER A 237 -17.28 -21.68 -12.20
N GLY A 238 -18.57 -21.73 -12.56
CA GLY A 238 -19.56 -22.64 -12.00
C GLY A 238 -20.64 -21.98 -11.12
N ASP A 239 -20.25 -20.92 -10.39
CA ASP A 239 -21.05 -20.34 -9.30
C ASP A 239 -21.43 -18.85 -9.52
N LEU A 240 -21.09 -18.21 -10.64
CA LEU A 240 -21.45 -16.80 -10.90
C LEU A 240 -22.96 -16.60 -11.07
N TYR A 241 -23.57 -15.61 -10.43
CA TYR A 241 -25.01 -15.29 -10.61
C TYR A 241 -25.32 -13.80 -10.39
N MET A 242 -26.53 -13.36 -10.74
CA MET A 242 -27.03 -12.01 -10.39
C MET A 242 -27.65 -12.09 -8.99
N HIS A 243 -27.02 -11.42 -8.02
CA HIS A 243 -27.40 -11.49 -6.61
C HIS A 243 -28.70 -10.74 -6.35
N ASP A 244 -28.68 -9.40 -6.51
CA ASP A 244 -29.86 -8.55 -6.43
C ASP A 244 -29.60 -7.15 -7.05
N THR A 245 -30.64 -6.31 -7.00
CA THR A 245 -30.63 -4.94 -7.52
C THR A 245 -29.84 -3.93 -6.68
N GLN A 246 -29.23 -4.36 -5.57
CA GLN A 246 -28.36 -3.55 -4.72
C GLN A 246 -26.88 -3.92 -4.91
N HIS A 247 -26.54 -5.19 -5.11
CA HIS A 247 -25.15 -5.71 -5.10
C HIS A 247 -24.64 -6.20 -6.47
N GLY A 248 -25.51 -6.35 -7.47
CA GLY A 248 -25.12 -6.74 -8.83
C GLY A 248 -24.76 -8.23 -8.94
N LEU A 249 -23.58 -8.56 -9.48
CA LEU A 249 -23.14 -9.96 -9.60
C LEU A 249 -22.53 -10.48 -8.31
N ALA A 250 -22.86 -11.72 -7.97
CA ALA A 250 -22.01 -12.56 -7.13
C ALA A 250 -20.92 -13.22 -7.99
N LEU A 251 -19.67 -13.06 -7.56
CA LEU A 251 -18.45 -13.49 -8.23
C LEU A 251 -17.64 -14.40 -7.32
N TYR A 252 -16.92 -15.34 -7.93
CA TYR A 252 -16.07 -16.31 -7.23
C TYR A 252 -14.69 -16.43 -7.90
N ASN A 253 -13.76 -17.09 -7.21
CA ASN A 253 -12.42 -17.39 -7.70
C ASN A 253 -12.45 -17.97 -9.13
N GLY A 254 -11.58 -17.48 -10.01
CA GLY A 254 -11.46 -17.91 -11.40
C GLY A 254 -12.58 -17.43 -12.35
N ASN A 255 -13.53 -16.61 -11.89
CA ASN A 255 -14.49 -15.94 -12.79
C ASN A 255 -13.75 -14.93 -13.69
N THR A 256 -14.16 -14.75 -14.95
CA THR A 256 -13.42 -13.86 -15.88
C THR A 256 -14.31 -12.96 -16.72
N PHE A 257 -13.81 -11.76 -16.99
CA PHE A 257 -14.38 -10.77 -17.91
C PHE A 257 -13.45 -10.61 -19.10
N GLU A 258 -13.95 -10.74 -20.32
CA GLU A 258 -13.23 -10.42 -21.57
C GLU A 258 -13.85 -9.14 -22.15
N VAL A 259 -13.04 -8.10 -22.35
CA VAL A 259 -13.47 -6.74 -22.74
C VAL A 259 -12.75 -6.33 -24.02
N LYS A 260 -13.50 -6.06 -25.09
CA LYS A 260 -12.95 -5.52 -26.34
C LYS A 260 -12.67 -4.02 -26.18
N VAL A 261 -11.52 -3.59 -26.68
CA VAL A 261 -11.07 -2.18 -26.66
C VAL A 261 -10.49 -1.76 -28.01
N ALA A 262 -10.58 -0.48 -28.36
CA ALA A 262 -10.11 0.09 -29.64
C ALA A 262 -8.64 0.55 -29.63
N GLY A 263 -7.95 0.38 -28.49
CA GLY A 263 -6.59 0.85 -28.24
C GLY A 263 -6.46 1.29 -26.79
N ASN A 264 -5.69 2.34 -26.53
CA ASN A 264 -5.59 3.01 -25.24
C ASN A 264 -6.98 3.19 -24.60
N SER A 265 -7.14 2.71 -23.38
CA SER A 265 -8.45 2.65 -22.74
C SER A 265 -8.36 2.52 -21.22
N THR A 266 -9.43 2.96 -20.56
CA THR A 266 -9.63 2.79 -19.12
C THR A 266 -10.83 1.86 -18.88
N VAL A 267 -10.59 0.74 -18.19
CA VAL A 267 -11.64 -0.20 -17.76
C VAL A 267 -11.87 -0.02 -16.26
N THR A 268 -13.03 0.48 -15.88
CA THR A 268 -13.41 0.80 -14.50
C THR A 268 -14.42 -0.23 -13.97
N PHE A 269 -14.07 -0.94 -12.91
CA PHE A 269 -14.99 -1.82 -12.19
C PHE A 269 -15.67 -1.03 -11.08
N ASN A 270 -17.01 -1.04 -11.03
CA ASN A 270 -17.81 -0.41 -9.97
C ASN A 270 -18.04 -1.44 -8.85
N MET A 271 -17.39 -1.24 -7.70
CA MET A 271 -17.16 -2.24 -6.66
C MET A 271 -18.22 -2.19 -5.55
N CYS A 272 -18.57 -3.35 -5.02
CA CYS A 272 -19.36 -3.45 -3.80
C CYS A 272 -18.48 -3.28 -2.56
N GLN A 273 -19.04 -2.74 -1.46
CA GLN A 273 -18.32 -2.70 -0.17
C GLN A 273 -18.27 -4.07 0.53
N TYR A 274 -19.06 -5.04 0.07
CA TYR A 274 -19.19 -6.37 0.66
C TYR A 274 -18.49 -7.44 -0.17
N GLY A 275 -17.90 -8.42 0.51
CA GLY A 275 -17.36 -9.64 -0.07
C GLY A 275 -16.83 -10.57 1.03
N GLY A 276 -16.72 -11.86 0.72
CA GLY A 276 -16.30 -12.91 1.64
C GLY A 276 -14.79 -13.04 1.84
N ASP A 277 -13.98 -12.30 1.08
CA ASP A 277 -12.52 -12.29 1.16
C ASP A 277 -11.98 -10.87 1.05
N ALA A 278 -11.45 -10.35 2.17
CA ALA A 278 -10.83 -9.03 2.24
C ALA A 278 -9.63 -8.88 1.29
N GLU A 279 -8.91 -9.96 0.98
CA GLU A 279 -7.73 -9.94 0.10
C GLU A 279 -8.06 -10.21 -1.38
N GLY A 280 -9.32 -10.43 -1.73
CA GLY A 280 -9.76 -10.72 -3.09
C GLY A 280 -9.36 -9.64 -4.09
N LYS A 281 -9.03 -10.01 -5.33
CA LYS A 281 -8.41 -9.16 -6.36
C LYS A 281 -9.02 -9.40 -7.73
N ILE A 282 -8.86 -8.43 -8.62
CA ILE A 282 -8.93 -8.64 -10.07
C ILE A 282 -7.53 -8.52 -10.66
N VAL A 283 -7.16 -9.53 -11.45
CA VAL A 283 -5.91 -9.61 -12.22
C VAL A 283 -6.26 -9.42 -13.70
N ALA A 284 -5.82 -8.30 -14.26
CA ALA A 284 -5.88 -7.97 -15.66
C ALA A 284 -4.74 -8.67 -16.43
N SER A 285 -5.01 -8.97 -17.69
CA SER A 285 -4.07 -9.65 -18.59
C SER A 285 -4.40 -9.33 -20.03
N THR A 286 -3.38 -9.24 -20.88
CA THR A 286 -3.52 -8.94 -22.31
C THR A 286 -2.53 -9.78 -23.11
N LYS A 287 -2.78 -9.89 -24.42
CA LYS A 287 -1.85 -10.48 -25.40
C LYS A 287 -1.07 -9.44 -26.20
N LYS A 288 -1.45 -8.16 -26.09
CA LYS A 288 -0.96 -7.03 -26.88
C LYS A 288 -0.90 -5.79 -25.98
N GLY A 289 0.08 -4.91 -26.15
CA GLY A 289 0.28 -3.77 -25.26
C GLY A 289 0.40 -4.17 -23.78
N GLU A 290 0.15 -3.23 -22.88
CA GLU A 290 0.38 -3.42 -21.44
C GLU A 290 -0.62 -2.67 -20.55
N PHE A 291 -0.62 -3.02 -19.26
CA PHE A 291 -1.38 -2.31 -18.23
C PHE A 291 -0.41 -1.53 -17.34
N VAL A 292 -0.76 -0.28 -17.02
CA VAL A 292 0.01 0.54 -16.05
C VAL A 292 0.03 -0.11 -14.66
N THR A 293 -1.04 -0.84 -14.32
CA THR A 293 -1.13 -1.70 -13.13
C THR A 293 -2.03 -2.89 -13.49
N ASP A 294 -1.53 -4.12 -13.37
CA ASP A 294 -2.28 -5.32 -13.77
C ASP A 294 -3.17 -5.91 -12.66
N THR A 295 -2.91 -5.60 -11.39
CA THR A 295 -3.57 -6.25 -10.25
C THR A 295 -4.12 -5.22 -9.28
N LYS A 296 -5.42 -5.31 -8.93
CA LYS A 296 -6.07 -4.44 -7.94
C LYS A 296 -6.98 -5.22 -7.00
N GLN A 297 -7.05 -4.80 -5.75
CA GLN A 297 -7.91 -5.38 -4.72
C GLN A 297 -9.39 -5.09 -5.03
N LEU A 298 -10.24 -6.10 -4.89
CA LEU A 298 -11.67 -6.09 -5.22
C LEU A 298 -12.55 -5.52 -4.09
N LEU A 299 -11.97 -5.33 -2.89
CA LEU A 299 -12.55 -4.56 -1.78
C LEU A 299 -11.59 -3.44 -1.39
N MET A 300 -12.12 -2.29 -0.98
CA MET A 300 -11.33 -1.17 -0.45
C MET A 300 -11.86 -0.68 0.89
N ASP A 301 -10.97 -0.03 1.65
CA ASP A 301 -11.20 0.38 3.03
C ASP A 301 -12.14 1.59 3.14
N GLY A 302 -13.32 1.38 3.73
CA GLY A 302 -14.17 2.45 4.29
C GLY A 302 -15.05 3.28 3.35
N ALA A 303 -14.98 3.10 2.03
CA ALA A 303 -15.86 3.82 1.08
C ALA A 303 -17.26 3.18 0.97
N ALA A 304 -18.30 4.00 0.78
CA ALA A 304 -19.69 3.54 0.76
C ALA A 304 -20.05 2.73 -0.50
N ASP A 305 -20.84 1.68 -0.31
CA ASP A 305 -21.29 0.74 -1.35
C ASP A 305 -21.76 1.41 -2.65
N GLY A 306 -21.23 1.02 -3.82
CA GLY A 306 -21.68 1.54 -5.12
C GLY A 306 -21.02 2.83 -5.59
N LEU A 307 -20.20 3.48 -4.76
CA LEU A 307 -19.29 4.55 -5.20
C LEU A 307 -17.91 4.05 -5.55
N SER A 308 -17.38 3.16 -4.71
CA SER A 308 -16.08 2.52 -4.86
C SER A 308 -15.87 2.03 -6.28
N SER A 309 -14.75 2.39 -6.89
CA SER A 309 -14.36 1.85 -8.20
C SER A 309 -12.86 1.70 -8.32
N MET A 310 -12.44 0.72 -9.12
CA MET A 310 -11.05 0.50 -9.48
C MET A 310 -10.90 0.54 -11.00
N SER A 311 -9.90 1.27 -11.48
CA SER A 311 -9.67 1.48 -12.91
C SER A 311 -8.35 0.88 -13.36
N PHE A 312 -8.38 0.15 -14.46
CA PHE A 312 -7.22 -0.40 -15.15
C PHE A 312 -6.98 0.43 -16.41
N ARG A 313 -5.82 1.09 -16.50
CA ARG A 313 -5.37 1.82 -17.69
C ARG A 313 -4.57 0.87 -18.57
N TYR A 314 -5.05 0.66 -19.79
CA TYR A 314 -4.44 -0.14 -20.84
C TYR A 314 -3.83 0.77 -21.91
N GLU A 315 -2.61 0.48 -22.32
CA GLU A 315 -1.90 1.22 -23.37
C GLU A 315 -1.45 0.22 -24.46
N GLY A 316 -1.86 0.48 -25.71
CA GLY A 316 -1.68 -0.46 -26.82
C GLY A 316 -2.72 -0.33 -27.93
N VAL A 317 -2.72 -1.33 -28.82
CA VAL A 317 -3.60 -1.40 -30.00
C VAL A 317 -4.95 -2.04 -29.68
N ALA A 318 -5.91 -1.94 -30.61
CA ALA A 318 -7.21 -2.60 -30.45
C ALA A 318 -7.05 -4.10 -30.14
N THR A 319 -7.70 -4.57 -29.07
CA THR A 319 -7.56 -5.95 -28.61
C THR A 319 -8.74 -6.42 -27.75
N THR A 320 -8.65 -7.62 -27.18
CA THR A 320 -9.54 -8.10 -26.12
C THR A 320 -8.74 -8.29 -24.84
N LEU A 321 -9.01 -7.45 -23.85
CA LEU A 321 -8.44 -7.51 -22.50
C LEU A 321 -9.14 -8.60 -21.69
N LYS A 322 -8.42 -9.26 -20.78
CA LYS A 322 -8.98 -10.29 -19.90
C LYS A 322 -8.70 -9.99 -18.43
N PHE A 323 -9.76 -9.93 -17.64
CA PHE A 323 -9.74 -9.72 -16.21
C PHE A 323 -10.18 -11.00 -15.50
N THR A 324 -9.47 -11.42 -14.46
CA THR A 324 -9.73 -12.67 -13.70
C THR A 324 -9.90 -12.34 -12.22
N VAL A 325 -10.98 -12.82 -11.61
CA VAL A 325 -11.21 -12.74 -10.16
C VAL A 325 -10.30 -13.76 -9.46
N SER A 326 -9.55 -13.30 -8.46
CA SER A 326 -8.66 -14.11 -7.63
C SER A 326 -8.99 -13.85 -6.16
N CYS A 327 -9.60 -14.82 -5.50
CA CYS A 327 -10.00 -14.75 -4.09
C CYS A 327 -9.96 -16.15 -3.47
N ALA A 328 -10.14 -16.26 -2.15
CA ALA A 328 -10.25 -17.54 -1.47
C ALA A 328 -11.36 -18.43 -2.08
N ASP A 329 -11.16 -19.74 -2.06
CA ASP A 329 -12.11 -20.70 -2.63
C ASP A 329 -13.48 -20.60 -1.94
N LYS A 330 -14.53 -20.44 -2.74
CA LYS A 330 -15.92 -20.18 -2.32
C LYS A 330 -16.16 -18.84 -1.61
N ALA A 331 -15.19 -17.94 -1.55
CA ALA A 331 -15.46 -16.57 -1.16
C ALA A 331 -16.33 -15.89 -2.24
N GLU A 332 -17.46 -15.36 -1.80
CA GLU A 332 -18.43 -14.66 -2.64
C GLU A 332 -18.13 -13.17 -2.62
N MET A 333 -17.85 -12.60 -3.79
CA MET A 333 -17.48 -11.20 -3.99
C MET A 333 -18.57 -10.51 -4.81
N TYR A 334 -18.82 -9.21 -4.60
CA TYR A 334 -19.90 -8.51 -5.28
C TYR A 334 -19.42 -7.39 -6.21
N LEU A 335 -20.11 -7.19 -7.34
CA LEU A 335 -19.74 -6.20 -8.36
C LEU A 335 -20.97 -5.58 -9.03
N HIS A 336 -21.06 -4.25 -8.97
CA HIS A 336 -22.20 -3.48 -9.50
C HIS A 336 -22.20 -3.31 -11.01
N GLY A 337 -21.01 -3.24 -11.63
CA GLY A 337 -20.89 -3.01 -13.07
C GLY A 337 -19.46 -2.78 -13.57
N ILE A 338 -19.33 -2.57 -14.87
CA ILE A 338 -18.07 -2.19 -15.54
C ILE A 338 -18.32 -1.01 -16.48
N ASN A 339 -17.41 -0.05 -16.50
CA ASN A 339 -17.36 1.05 -17.47
C ASN A 339 -16.10 0.87 -18.33
N VAL A 340 -16.16 1.20 -19.61
CA VAL A 340 -15.03 1.14 -20.55
C VAL A 340 -14.98 2.46 -21.30
N ALA A 341 -13.86 3.18 -21.21
CA ALA A 341 -13.60 4.38 -22.00
C ALA A 341 -12.46 4.08 -22.98
N ASN A 342 -12.75 4.06 -24.28
CA ASN A 342 -11.76 3.96 -25.34
C ASN A 342 -11.31 5.37 -25.72
N GLU A 343 -10.04 5.69 -25.53
CA GLU A 343 -9.52 7.03 -25.81
C GLU A 343 -9.74 7.41 -27.30
N PRO A 344 -9.81 8.71 -27.62
CA PRO A 344 -9.69 9.20 -28.98
C PRO A 344 -8.37 8.80 -29.63
N GLU A 345 -8.24 9.03 -30.93
CA GLU A 345 -6.97 8.85 -31.64
C GLU A 345 -5.93 9.87 -31.11
N GLN A 346 -4.78 9.39 -30.66
CA GLN A 346 -3.66 10.25 -30.28
C GLN A 346 -2.81 10.56 -31.52
N THR A 347 -2.56 11.84 -31.77
CA THR A 347 -1.85 12.39 -32.93
C THR A 347 -0.78 13.39 -32.47
N GLU A 348 0.33 13.53 -33.23
CA GLU A 348 1.40 14.50 -32.91
C GLU A 348 0.90 15.96 -32.91
N VAL A 349 -0.11 16.24 -33.73
CA VAL A 349 -0.87 17.50 -33.73
C VAL A 349 -2.21 17.17 -33.07
N PRO A 350 -2.49 17.64 -31.84
CA PRO A 350 -3.76 17.37 -31.18
C PRO A 350 -4.95 17.83 -32.03
N GLU A 351 -5.91 16.94 -32.27
CA GLU A 351 -7.10 17.26 -33.04
C GLU A 351 -8.06 18.20 -32.29
N LEU A 352 -8.88 18.92 -33.04
CA LEU A 352 -9.96 19.74 -32.48
C LEU A 352 -11.09 18.84 -31.98
N VAL A 353 -11.58 19.09 -30.77
CA VAL A 353 -12.62 18.27 -30.14
C VAL A 353 -13.99 18.96 -30.28
N GLY A 354 -14.98 18.22 -30.76
CA GLY A 354 -16.33 18.73 -31.02
C GLY A 354 -16.40 19.66 -32.24
N ASN A 355 -17.41 20.54 -32.26
CA ASN A 355 -17.71 21.42 -33.40
C ASN A 355 -17.61 22.93 -33.05
N GLY A 356 -16.89 23.27 -31.97
CA GLY A 356 -16.71 24.65 -31.45
C GLY A 356 -17.87 25.18 -30.58
N LYS A 357 -19.03 24.53 -30.61
CA LYS A 357 -20.19 24.82 -29.75
C LYS A 357 -20.02 24.17 -28.38
N ALA A 358 -20.87 24.55 -27.42
CA ALA A 358 -20.98 23.86 -26.14
C ALA A 358 -22.11 22.81 -26.20
N ASP A 359 -21.90 21.64 -25.63
CA ASP A 359 -22.93 20.60 -25.54
C ASP A 359 -23.78 20.84 -24.29
N VAL A 360 -25.10 20.85 -24.43
CA VAL A 360 -26.03 21.13 -23.34
C VAL A 360 -27.06 20.03 -23.13
N TRP A 361 -27.08 19.48 -21.92
CA TRP A 361 -28.11 18.58 -21.42
C TRP A 361 -28.99 19.36 -20.44
N ASP A 362 -30.13 19.86 -20.91
CA ASP A 362 -31.13 20.56 -20.11
C ASP A 362 -32.32 19.64 -19.79
N PHE A 363 -32.58 19.39 -18.51
CA PHE A 363 -33.63 18.45 -18.07
C PHE A 363 -35.06 19.05 -18.12
N GLY A 364 -35.22 20.30 -18.57
CA GLY A 364 -36.50 20.88 -19.01
C GLY A 364 -36.69 20.86 -20.54
N ALA A 365 -35.72 20.31 -21.29
CA ALA A 365 -35.61 20.38 -22.75
C ALA A 365 -35.62 21.81 -23.31
N ALA A 366 -35.00 22.76 -22.60
CA ALA A 366 -34.85 24.12 -23.08
C ALA A 366 -34.02 24.18 -24.38
N LYS A 367 -34.64 24.65 -25.47
CA LYS A 367 -33.96 24.84 -26.76
C LYS A 367 -33.13 26.14 -26.75
N LEU A 368 -31.81 26.01 -26.57
CA LEU A 368 -30.85 27.12 -26.67
C LEU A 368 -30.47 27.40 -28.13
N ASP A 369 -29.81 28.53 -28.36
CA ASP A 369 -29.39 28.94 -29.70
C ASP A 369 -28.47 27.89 -30.34
N GLU A 370 -28.91 27.36 -31.49
CA GLU A 370 -28.18 26.36 -32.25
C GLU A 370 -26.88 26.90 -32.87
N ALA A 371 -26.65 28.22 -32.87
CA ALA A 371 -25.36 28.80 -33.24
C ALA A 371 -24.27 28.49 -32.19
N ASP A 372 -24.62 28.55 -30.90
CA ASP A 372 -23.68 28.45 -29.77
C ASP A 372 -23.69 27.07 -29.09
N TYR A 373 -24.81 26.33 -29.20
CA TYR A 373 -25.04 25.09 -28.45
C TYR A 373 -25.45 23.90 -29.33
N ASN A 374 -24.93 22.72 -28.98
CA ASN A 374 -25.51 21.44 -29.37
C ASN A 374 -26.54 21.05 -28.30
N ASN A 375 -27.83 21.13 -28.63
CA ASN A 375 -28.92 20.78 -27.71
C ASN A 375 -29.04 19.25 -27.61
N MET A 376 -28.46 18.65 -26.57
CA MET A 376 -28.31 17.19 -26.43
C MET A 376 -29.57 16.50 -25.89
N LEU A 377 -30.47 17.25 -25.25
CA LEU A 377 -31.76 16.75 -24.75
C LEU A 377 -32.93 17.45 -25.43
N THR A 378 -33.84 16.64 -25.96
CA THR A 378 -35.17 17.07 -26.44
C THR A 378 -36.25 16.37 -25.61
N GLU A 379 -37.50 16.81 -25.75
CA GLU A 379 -38.64 16.13 -25.11
C GLU A 379 -38.72 14.65 -25.50
N ASP A 380 -38.50 14.32 -26.79
CA ASP A 380 -38.50 12.94 -27.27
C ASP A 380 -37.38 12.09 -26.66
N VAL A 381 -36.16 12.65 -26.51
CA VAL A 381 -35.03 11.95 -25.85
C VAL A 381 -35.37 11.67 -24.39
N ILE A 382 -35.85 12.66 -23.64
CA ILE A 382 -36.22 12.46 -22.22
C ILE A 382 -37.39 11.48 -22.08
N ASN A 383 -38.39 11.56 -22.97
CA ASN A 383 -39.52 10.63 -22.99
C ASN A 383 -39.11 9.19 -23.32
N SER A 384 -38.04 8.98 -24.10
CA SER A 384 -37.53 7.65 -24.48
C SER A 384 -36.95 6.83 -23.31
N TRP A 385 -36.62 7.49 -22.20
CA TRP A 385 -36.10 6.84 -20.99
C TRP A 385 -37.18 6.11 -20.17
N TYR A 386 -38.45 6.30 -20.50
CA TYR A 386 -39.57 5.63 -19.85
C TYR A 386 -39.98 4.37 -20.62
N PRO A 387 -40.48 3.30 -19.95
CA PRO A 387 -40.98 2.12 -20.64
C PRO A 387 -42.10 2.46 -21.64
N GLU A 388 -42.23 1.69 -22.74
CA GLU A 388 -43.24 1.92 -23.79
C GLU A 388 -44.70 1.96 -23.29
N SER A 389 -44.97 1.41 -22.10
CA SER A 389 -46.28 1.47 -21.43
C SER A 389 -46.61 2.85 -20.84
N VAL A 390 -45.62 3.75 -20.71
CA VAL A 390 -45.78 5.11 -20.19
C VAL A 390 -45.91 6.09 -21.35
N LYS A 391 -47.07 6.72 -21.46
CA LYS A 391 -47.32 7.72 -22.53
C LYS A 391 -46.48 8.99 -22.30
N ALA A 392 -45.83 9.47 -23.35
CA ALA A 392 -45.13 10.76 -23.38
C ALA A 392 -45.99 11.93 -22.82
N GLY A 393 -45.36 12.82 -22.06
CA GLY A 393 -46.00 13.98 -21.41
C GLY A 393 -46.83 13.66 -20.15
N SER A 394 -46.84 12.41 -19.67
CA SER A 394 -47.62 12.00 -18.50
C SER A 394 -47.06 12.53 -17.17
N GLU A 395 -47.89 12.53 -16.13
CA GLU A 395 -47.55 12.97 -14.77
C GLU A 395 -47.68 11.82 -13.77
N GLY A 396 -46.87 11.83 -12.71
CA GLY A 396 -46.78 10.78 -11.69
C GLY A 396 -45.72 9.72 -11.93
N ALA A 397 -44.92 9.81 -13.00
CA ALA A 397 -43.92 8.81 -13.36
C ALA A 397 -42.58 9.00 -12.62
N THR A 398 -41.99 7.90 -12.12
CA THR A 398 -40.60 7.87 -11.62
C THR A 398 -39.64 7.46 -12.75
N ILE A 399 -38.38 7.91 -12.67
CA ILE A 399 -37.34 7.58 -13.65
C ILE A 399 -36.44 6.44 -13.13
N GLY A 400 -36.15 5.47 -14.00
CA GLY A 400 -35.21 4.38 -13.75
C GLY A 400 -33.77 4.76 -14.13
N SER A 401 -32.92 3.75 -14.37
CA SER A 401 -31.66 3.96 -15.09
C SER A 401 -31.95 4.35 -16.54
N PHE A 402 -31.09 5.18 -17.11
CA PHE A 402 -31.10 5.49 -18.54
C PHE A 402 -29.67 5.70 -19.05
N MET A 403 -29.49 5.55 -20.36
CA MET A 403 -28.22 5.75 -21.04
C MET A 403 -28.45 6.35 -22.42
N THR A 404 -27.56 7.25 -22.79
CA THR A 404 -27.32 7.78 -24.14
C THR A 404 -25.84 7.61 -24.44
N ASP A 405 -25.39 7.98 -25.65
CA ASP A 405 -23.98 7.84 -26.05
C ASP A 405 -22.99 8.57 -25.12
N GLU A 406 -23.44 9.60 -24.39
CA GLU A 406 -22.56 10.44 -23.55
C GLU A 406 -23.10 10.75 -22.14
N LEU A 407 -24.41 10.70 -21.91
CA LEU A 407 -25.06 10.94 -20.61
C LEU A 407 -25.80 9.68 -20.13
N TYR A 408 -25.65 9.33 -18.86
CA TYR A 408 -26.41 8.25 -18.23
C TYR A 408 -26.74 8.58 -16.77
N PHE A 409 -27.62 7.77 -16.16
CA PHE A 409 -28.00 7.88 -14.75
C PHE A 409 -28.03 6.51 -14.09
N ASN A 410 -27.27 6.35 -13.01
CA ASN A 410 -27.26 5.15 -12.18
C ASN A 410 -28.09 5.39 -10.90
N PRO A 411 -29.26 4.73 -10.76
CA PRO A 411 -30.12 4.88 -9.61
C PRO A 411 -29.76 3.96 -8.42
N SER A 412 -28.73 3.09 -8.51
CA SER A 412 -28.35 2.14 -7.45
C SER A 412 -29.55 1.38 -6.84
N GLY A 413 -30.34 0.77 -7.73
CA GLY A 413 -31.57 0.04 -7.37
C GLY A 413 -32.74 0.89 -6.86
N LYS A 414 -32.60 2.22 -6.71
CA LYS A 414 -33.67 3.08 -6.17
C LYS A 414 -34.72 3.41 -7.24
N THR A 415 -35.98 3.11 -6.98
CA THR A 415 -37.10 3.23 -7.94
C THR A 415 -37.91 4.53 -7.84
N ASN A 416 -37.51 5.44 -6.95
CA ASN A 416 -38.27 6.64 -6.53
C ASN A 416 -37.71 7.97 -7.08
N ASN A 417 -36.70 7.90 -7.95
CA ASN A 417 -36.07 9.04 -8.63
C ASN A 417 -37.03 9.68 -9.64
N ARG A 418 -36.77 10.94 -10.03
CA ARG A 418 -37.75 11.75 -10.78
C ARG A 418 -37.09 12.66 -11.81
N ILE A 419 -37.78 12.86 -12.94
CA ILE A 419 -37.71 14.12 -13.68
C ILE A 419 -38.84 15.01 -13.16
N ARG A 420 -38.55 16.28 -12.87
CA ARG A 420 -39.51 17.26 -12.34
C ARG A 420 -39.39 18.53 -13.17
N THR A 421 -40.48 19.02 -13.74
CA THR A 421 -40.42 20.12 -14.73
C THR A 421 -41.74 20.85 -14.88
N SER A 422 -41.70 22.12 -15.28
CA SER A 422 -42.86 22.89 -15.73
C SER A 422 -43.31 22.50 -17.15
N ASN A 423 -42.42 21.91 -17.95
CA ASN A 423 -42.68 21.49 -19.33
C ASN A 423 -43.60 20.26 -19.37
N THR A 424 -44.78 20.42 -19.97
CA THR A 424 -45.79 19.35 -20.04
C THR A 424 -45.60 18.36 -21.21
N GLY A 425 -44.70 18.64 -22.16
CA GLY A 425 -44.32 17.68 -23.20
C GLY A 425 -43.45 16.53 -22.68
N ILE A 426 -42.78 16.75 -21.54
CA ILE A 426 -41.96 15.76 -20.84
C ILE A 426 -42.81 14.93 -19.87
N THR A 427 -42.66 13.61 -19.93
CA THR A 427 -43.09 12.67 -18.88
C THR A 427 -42.34 12.97 -17.59
N ARG A 428 -43.06 13.24 -16.51
CA ARG A 428 -42.52 13.79 -15.26
C ARG A 428 -43.21 13.19 -14.04
N TYR A 429 -42.61 13.37 -12.87
CA TYR A 429 -43.28 13.01 -11.61
C TYR A 429 -44.36 14.02 -11.24
N ASP A 430 -44.02 15.31 -11.23
CA ASP A 430 -44.92 16.41 -10.89
C ASP A 430 -44.54 17.68 -11.65
N LYS A 431 -45.53 18.58 -11.82
CA LYS A 431 -45.24 19.95 -12.26
C LYS A 431 -44.49 20.73 -11.17
N ARG A 432 -43.42 21.43 -11.55
CA ARG A 432 -42.70 22.40 -10.70
C ARG A 432 -42.68 23.79 -11.34
N ASP A 433 -42.40 24.80 -10.52
CA ASP A 433 -42.12 26.16 -10.99
C ASP A 433 -40.66 26.27 -11.46
N ASP A 434 -40.40 27.16 -12.42
CA ASP A 434 -39.07 27.42 -12.94
C ASP A 434 -38.19 28.10 -11.87
N ILE A 435 -36.89 27.79 -11.87
CA ILE A 435 -35.88 28.48 -11.06
C ILE A 435 -35.04 29.41 -11.94
N THR A 436 -34.44 30.45 -11.36
CA THR A 436 -33.41 31.26 -12.04
C THR A 436 -32.11 31.17 -11.26
N ILE A 437 -31.07 30.61 -11.88
CA ILE A 437 -29.74 30.43 -11.30
C ILE A 437 -28.74 31.19 -12.18
N ASP A 438 -27.96 32.10 -11.60
CA ASP A 438 -27.00 32.96 -12.33
C ASP A 438 -27.59 33.65 -13.58
N GLY A 439 -28.84 34.14 -13.45
CA GLY A 439 -29.58 34.79 -14.54
C GLY A 439 -30.18 33.83 -15.59
N VAL A 440 -29.96 32.53 -15.48
CA VAL A 440 -30.50 31.51 -16.39
C VAL A 440 -31.78 30.90 -15.81
N THR A 441 -32.90 31.04 -16.52
CA THR A 441 -34.16 30.36 -16.17
C THR A 441 -34.11 28.89 -16.60
N LEU A 442 -34.49 28.00 -15.68
CA LEU A 442 -34.39 26.55 -15.79
C LEU A 442 -35.74 25.92 -15.40
N SER A 443 -36.32 25.17 -16.33
CA SER A 443 -37.70 24.66 -16.25
C SER A 443 -37.80 23.20 -15.82
N GLY A 444 -36.70 22.47 -15.68
CA GLY A 444 -36.72 21.06 -15.29
C GLY A 444 -35.40 20.56 -14.72
N TYR A 445 -35.47 19.45 -13.97
CA TYR A 445 -34.31 18.83 -13.33
C TYR A 445 -34.45 17.33 -13.13
N LEU A 446 -33.30 16.65 -13.20
CA LEU A 446 -33.08 15.31 -12.66
C LEU A 446 -33.00 15.39 -11.13
N TYR A 447 -33.73 14.52 -10.44
CA TYR A 447 -33.87 14.50 -8.99
C TYR A 447 -33.74 13.08 -8.45
N SER A 448 -32.69 12.83 -7.66
CA SER A 448 -32.68 11.69 -6.75
C SER A 448 -33.66 11.96 -5.62
N ASN A 449 -34.53 11.00 -5.27
CA ASN A 449 -35.33 11.14 -4.05
C ASN A 449 -34.62 10.60 -2.79
N ASN A 450 -33.32 10.34 -2.89
CA ASN A 450 -32.52 9.66 -1.89
C ASN A 450 -31.31 10.54 -1.54
N SER A 451 -31.15 10.85 -0.25
CA SER A 451 -29.98 11.56 0.26
C SER A 451 -28.84 10.55 0.42
N THR A 452 -28.22 10.18 -0.71
CA THR A 452 -27.16 9.18 -0.75
C THR A 452 -26.25 9.42 -1.98
N PRO A 453 -24.92 9.34 -1.81
CA PRO A 453 -24.00 9.56 -2.92
C PRO A 453 -23.98 8.43 -3.96
N VAL A 454 -24.51 7.25 -3.63
CA VAL A 454 -24.52 6.06 -4.51
C VAL A 454 -25.42 6.24 -5.75
N VAL A 455 -26.28 7.27 -5.76
CA VAL A 455 -27.09 7.66 -6.91
C VAL A 455 -26.38 8.78 -7.66
N TYR A 456 -25.92 8.49 -8.88
CA TYR A 456 -25.13 9.43 -9.68
C TYR A 456 -25.64 9.58 -11.11
N MET A 457 -25.56 10.80 -11.62
CA MET A 457 -25.50 11.06 -13.06
C MET A 457 -24.07 10.80 -13.52
N GLY A 458 -23.84 10.44 -14.77
CA GLY A 458 -22.49 10.57 -15.32
C GLY A 458 -22.45 10.94 -16.78
N LEU A 459 -21.31 11.49 -17.16
CA LEU A 459 -21.14 12.27 -18.38
C LEU A 459 -19.76 11.99 -18.99
N LYS A 460 -19.72 11.76 -20.31
CA LYS A 460 -18.47 11.68 -21.07
C LYS A 460 -17.82 13.07 -21.14
N LEU A 461 -16.59 13.18 -20.65
CA LEU A 461 -15.74 14.36 -20.81
C LEU A 461 -14.44 13.94 -21.50
N TYR A 462 -13.86 14.86 -22.27
CA TYR A 462 -12.50 14.76 -22.80
C TYR A 462 -11.56 15.48 -21.86
N LYS A 463 -10.27 15.09 -21.87
CA LYS A 463 -9.25 15.81 -21.11
C LYS A 463 -9.26 17.30 -21.48
N ASN A 464 -9.14 18.14 -20.46
CA ASN A 464 -9.21 19.61 -20.52
C ASN A 464 -10.59 20.19 -20.90
N ASP A 465 -11.67 19.41 -20.93
CA ASP A 465 -13.03 19.96 -20.97
C ASP A 465 -13.38 20.76 -19.71
N ILE A 466 -14.25 21.77 -19.87
CA ILE A 466 -14.88 22.50 -18.77
C ILE A 466 -16.35 22.07 -18.66
N LEU A 467 -16.70 21.42 -17.55
CA LEU A 467 -18.07 21.05 -17.21
C LEU A 467 -18.69 22.11 -16.29
N THR A 468 -19.75 22.77 -16.77
CA THR A 468 -20.57 23.68 -15.95
C THR A 468 -21.90 22.99 -15.61
N LEU A 469 -22.24 22.91 -14.32
CA LEU A 469 -23.53 22.38 -13.86
C LEU A 469 -24.37 23.48 -13.21
N TYR A 470 -25.66 23.48 -13.52
CA TYR A 470 -26.69 24.19 -12.77
C TYR A 470 -27.39 23.18 -11.87
N THR A 471 -27.14 23.28 -10.57
CA THR A 471 -27.57 22.31 -9.55
C THR A 471 -28.43 22.98 -8.49
N GLY A 472 -29.05 22.20 -7.61
CA GLY A 472 -29.70 22.72 -6.41
C GLY A 472 -29.72 21.69 -5.29
N SER A 473 -30.67 21.84 -4.37
CA SER A 473 -30.96 20.86 -3.32
C SER A 473 -32.45 20.87 -2.97
N ASN A 474 -32.90 19.88 -2.22
CA ASN A 474 -34.29 19.76 -1.79
C ASN A 474 -34.60 20.47 -0.45
N GLY A 475 -33.60 20.76 0.39
CA GLY A 475 -33.87 21.38 1.71
C GLY A 475 -32.69 21.96 2.49
N GLY A 476 -31.43 21.82 2.04
CA GLY A 476 -30.25 22.28 2.77
C GLY A 476 -29.09 22.67 1.85
N ALA A 477 -27.86 22.73 2.38
CA ALA A 477 -26.67 22.71 1.52
C ALA A 477 -26.51 21.31 0.88
N SER A 478 -25.93 21.26 -0.31
CA SER A 478 -25.62 20.03 -1.03
C SER A 478 -24.22 20.11 -1.61
N THR A 479 -23.31 19.28 -1.10
CA THR A 479 -21.95 19.12 -1.62
C THR A 479 -22.02 18.25 -2.87
N ILE A 480 -21.91 18.87 -4.05
CA ILE A 480 -21.86 18.19 -5.33
C ILE A 480 -20.43 17.72 -5.58
N VAL A 481 -20.27 16.46 -5.93
CA VAL A 481 -19.00 15.82 -6.29
C VAL A 481 -18.97 15.58 -7.81
N CYS A 482 -17.80 15.80 -8.41
CA CYS A 482 -17.44 15.34 -9.74
C CYS A 482 -16.22 14.42 -9.61
N GLU A 483 -16.39 13.12 -9.85
CA GLU A 483 -15.36 12.09 -9.73
C GLU A 483 -14.94 11.59 -11.12
N SER A 484 -13.64 11.59 -11.39
CA SER A 484 -13.07 11.15 -12.67
C SER A 484 -12.98 9.62 -12.82
N PRO A 485 -12.74 9.09 -14.03
CA PRO A 485 -12.50 7.65 -14.25
C PRO A 485 -11.41 7.04 -13.35
N SER A 486 -10.34 7.77 -13.03
CA SER A 486 -9.27 7.31 -12.13
C SER A 486 -9.59 7.49 -10.63
N GLY A 487 -10.73 8.11 -10.28
CA GLY A 487 -11.14 8.36 -8.90
C GLY A 487 -10.67 9.72 -8.33
N HIS A 488 -10.15 10.63 -9.16
CA HIS A 488 -9.86 11.99 -8.71
C HIS A 488 -11.17 12.77 -8.48
N ILE A 489 -11.29 13.41 -7.31
CA ILE A 489 -12.52 14.05 -6.83
C ILE A 489 -12.36 15.58 -6.81
N GLN A 490 -13.30 16.27 -7.45
CA GLN A 490 -13.56 17.70 -7.27
C GLN A 490 -14.92 17.90 -6.59
N THR A 491 -15.06 18.96 -5.78
CA THR A 491 -16.30 19.26 -5.06
C THR A 491 -16.69 20.73 -5.16
N ALA A 492 -18.00 21.00 -5.12
CA ALA A 492 -18.55 22.35 -5.06
C ALA A 492 -19.90 22.37 -4.32
N GLU A 493 -20.22 23.47 -3.67
CA GLU A 493 -21.44 23.61 -2.87
C GLU A 493 -22.63 24.13 -3.67
N SER A 494 -23.80 23.55 -3.41
CA SER A 494 -25.11 23.96 -3.93
C SER A 494 -26.13 24.08 -2.81
N ASN A 495 -27.31 24.62 -3.09
CA ASN A 495 -28.33 24.91 -2.07
C ASN A 495 -29.74 25.04 -2.68
N VAL A 496 -30.73 25.38 -1.85
CA VAL A 496 -32.14 25.48 -2.23
C VAL A 496 -32.47 26.59 -3.25
N SER A 497 -31.67 27.66 -3.36
CA SER A 497 -31.79 28.65 -4.43
C SER A 497 -31.01 28.27 -5.70
N GLY A 498 -30.33 27.13 -5.66
CA GLY A 498 -29.48 26.63 -6.73
C GLY A 498 -28.08 27.27 -6.76
N ALA A 499 -27.19 26.65 -7.52
CA ALA A 499 -25.84 27.12 -7.78
C ALA A 499 -25.38 26.74 -9.20
N LYS A 500 -24.59 27.62 -9.81
CA LYS A 500 -23.81 27.33 -11.00
C LYS A 500 -22.39 27.00 -10.55
N ILE A 501 -21.96 25.77 -10.82
CA ILE A 501 -20.67 25.23 -10.39
C ILE A 501 -19.89 24.76 -11.62
N GLN A 502 -18.55 24.76 -11.54
CA GLN A 502 -17.68 24.37 -12.65
C GLN A 502 -16.63 23.36 -12.18
N PHE A 503 -16.34 22.40 -13.05
CA PHE A 503 -15.34 21.35 -12.88
C PHE A 503 -14.50 21.25 -14.16
N THR A 504 -13.25 20.77 -14.03
CA THR A 504 -12.34 20.56 -15.15
C THR A 504 -12.04 19.08 -15.34
N ALA A 505 -12.01 18.60 -16.58
CA ALA A 505 -11.68 17.21 -16.87
C ALA A 505 -10.16 16.99 -16.91
N SER A 506 -9.65 16.23 -15.96
CA SER A 506 -8.24 15.79 -15.89
C SER A 506 -7.86 14.71 -16.92
N GLU A 507 -8.82 13.94 -17.42
CA GLU A 507 -8.61 12.79 -18.30
C GLU A 507 -9.84 12.57 -19.21
N TYR A 508 -9.71 11.69 -20.21
CA TYR A 508 -10.86 11.27 -21.02
C TYR A 508 -11.65 10.17 -20.31
N GLY A 509 -12.98 10.26 -20.38
CA GLY A 509 -13.88 9.17 -20.04
C GLY A 509 -15.14 9.62 -19.30
N ILE A 510 -15.67 8.72 -18.50
CA ILE A 510 -16.93 8.88 -17.78
C ILE A 510 -16.70 9.46 -16.38
N TYR A 511 -17.21 10.67 -16.15
CA TYR A 511 -17.22 11.32 -14.84
C TYR A 511 -18.53 11.04 -14.09
N LYS A 512 -18.46 10.71 -12.79
CA LYS A 512 -19.63 10.55 -11.91
C LYS A 512 -19.96 11.88 -11.23
N ILE A 513 -21.24 12.25 -11.21
CA ILE A 513 -21.77 13.45 -10.55
C ILE A 513 -22.81 13.03 -9.51
N TYR A 514 -22.55 13.30 -8.23
CA TYR A 514 -23.42 12.92 -7.09
C TYR A 514 -23.42 13.96 -5.96
N SER A 515 -24.26 13.74 -4.93
CA SER A 515 -24.33 14.55 -3.71
C SER A 515 -24.05 13.70 -2.48
N THR A 516 -23.16 14.15 -1.58
CA THR A 516 -22.73 13.36 -0.41
C THR A 516 -23.61 13.51 0.81
N ASN A 517 -24.32 14.64 0.94
CA ASN A 517 -25.06 15.04 2.13
C ASN A 517 -26.54 15.43 1.88
N GLU A 518 -26.95 15.62 0.62
CA GLU A 518 -28.33 15.90 0.23
C GLU A 518 -28.73 15.02 -0.96
N LYS A 519 -29.84 15.37 -1.61
CA LYS A 519 -30.31 14.69 -2.82
C LYS A 519 -29.63 15.30 -4.03
N LEU A 520 -29.25 14.47 -4.98
CA LEU A 520 -28.76 14.95 -6.26
C LEU A 520 -29.87 15.70 -7.02
N VAL A 521 -29.63 16.97 -7.34
CA VAL A 521 -30.51 17.84 -8.14
C VAL A 521 -29.69 18.52 -9.24
N VAL A 522 -29.95 18.16 -10.50
CA VAL A 522 -29.25 18.72 -11.68
C VAL A 522 -30.29 19.25 -12.67
N TYR A 523 -30.27 20.55 -12.93
CA TYR A 523 -31.15 21.21 -13.90
C TYR A 523 -30.56 21.17 -15.31
N ARG A 524 -29.27 21.49 -15.43
CA ARG A 524 -28.56 21.54 -16.71
C ARG A 524 -27.09 21.20 -16.53
N ALA A 525 -26.54 20.41 -17.43
CA ALA A 525 -25.11 20.25 -17.64
C ALA A 525 -24.69 20.91 -18.96
N VAL A 526 -23.56 21.62 -18.97
CA VAL A 526 -22.95 22.22 -20.16
C VAL A 526 -21.50 21.78 -20.23
N ARG A 527 -21.12 21.05 -21.27
CA ARG A 527 -19.72 20.68 -21.57
C ARG A 527 -19.18 21.65 -22.61
N GLN A 528 -18.05 22.27 -22.30
CA GLN A 528 -17.32 23.11 -23.24
C GLN A 528 -15.97 22.47 -23.53
N HIS A 529 -15.81 21.99 -24.76
CA HIS A 529 -14.51 21.56 -25.26
C HIS A 529 -13.53 22.73 -25.34
N THR A 530 -12.33 22.54 -24.80
CA THR A 530 -11.21 23.47 -24.97
C THR A 530 -10.37 23.00 -26.16
N GLN A 531 -10.15 23.89 -27.12
CA GLN A 531 -9.31 23.58 -28.28
C GLN A 531 -7.80 23.69 -27.96
N PRO A 532 -6.96 22.83 -28.57
CA PRO A 532 -5.51 22.96 -28.53
C PRO A 532 -5.04 24.18 -29.34
N VAL A 533 -4.08 24.92 -28.78
CA VAL A 533 -3.50 26.15 -29.32
C VAL A 533 -1.98 26.01 -29.29
N VAL A 534 -1.33 26.19 -30.44
CA VAL A 534 0.14 26.26 -30.54
C VAL A 534 0.63 27.52 -29.84
N VAL A 535 1.55 27.36 -28.89
CA VAL A 535 2.30 28.43 -28.24
C VAL A 535 3.77 28.25 -28.57
N SER A 536 4.38 29.27 -29.18
CA SER A 536 5.78 29.24 -29.60
C SER A 536 6.50 30.53 -29.20
N GLY A 537 7.82 30.47 -29.09
CA GLY A 537 8.62 31.63 -28.69
C GLY A 537 10.10 31.46 -28.94
N ALA A 538 10.82 32.57 -29.01
CA ALA A 538 12.27 32.57 -28.87
C ALA A 538 12.64 32.47 -27.37
N VAL A 539 13.77 31.84 -27.08
CA VAL A 539 14.37 31.78 -25.75
C VAL A 539 15.69 32.55 -25.78
N ASP A 540 15.70 33.74 -25.17
CA ASP A 540 16.89 34.57 -25.05
C ASP A 540 17.66 34.22 -23.77
N THR A 541 18.86 33.66 -23.94
CA THR A 541 19.74 33.19 -22.86
C THR A 541 21.02 34.02 -22.71
N LYS A 542 21.11 35.21 -23.36
CA LYS A 542 22.33 36.05 -23.34
C LYS A 542 22.83 36.39 -21.93
N ASP A 543 21.91 36.59 -21.00
CA ASP A 543 22.20 36.92 -19.60
C ASP A 543 22.20 35.67 -18.68
N ALA A 544 22.14 34.46 -19.25
CA ALA A 544 22.07 33.16 -18.57
C ALA A 544 23.31 32.29 -18.83
N SER A 545 24.50 32.84 -18.53
CA SER A 545 25.78 32.17 -18.74
C SER A 545 25.85 30.80 -18.06
N GLY A 546 26.23 29.75 -18.80
CA GLY A 546 26.34 28.38 -18.31
C GLY A 546 25.05 27.56 -18.40
N LEU A 547 23.90 28.16 -18.73
CA LEU A 547 22.64 27.44 -18.94
C LEU A 547 22.71 26.48 -20.14
N ASP A 548 23.55 26.81 -21.13
CA ASP A 548 23.89 25.99 -22.29
C ASP A 548 24.55 24.64 -21.94
N THR A 549 25.05 24.50 -20.71
CA THR A 549 25.60 23.24 -20.19
C THR A 549 24.60 22.41 -19.39
N LYS A 550 23.35 22.88 -19.24
CA LYS A 550 22.27 22.20 -18.51
C LYS A 550 21.21 21.65 -19.47
N ASP A 551 20.72 20.45 -19.18
CA ASP A 551 19.52 19.90 -19.81
C ASP A 551 18.28 20.45 -19.10
N TYR A 552 17.92 21.71 -19.40
CA TYR A 552 16.78 22.40 -18.78
C TYR A 552 15.52 22.33 -19.65
N SER A 553 14.35 22.46 -19.00
CA SER A 553 13.06 22.51 -19.69
C SER A 553 12.23 23.72 -19.25
N ILE A 554 11.22 24.06 -20.04
CA ILE A 554 10.21 25.08 -19.72
C ILE A 554 8.89 24.35 -19.47
N ALA A 555 8.22 24.62 -18.36
CA ALA A 555 6.92 24.05 -18.04
C ALA A 555 5.84 25.14 -18.00
N PHE A 556 4.75 24.89 -18.74
CA PHE A 556 3.52 25.67 -18.70
C PHE A 556 2.55 24.96 -17.76
N VAL A 557 2.37 25.51 -16.57
CA VAL A 557 1.57 24.93 -15.49
C VAL A 557 0.16 25.52 -15.54
N ASN A 558 -0.82 24.72 -15.93
CA ASN A 558 -2.23 25.11 -15.96
C ASN A 558 -2.70 25.40 -14.53
N LYS A 559 -3.25 26.59 -14.27
CA LYS A 559 -3.70 27.02 -12.94
C LYS A 559 -4.92 26.29 -12.42
N SER A 560 -5.78 25.81 -13.31
CA SER A 560 -7.03 25.16 -12.96
C SER A 560 -6.87 23.65 -12.76
N THR A 561 -5.92 23.02 -13.46
CA THR A 561 -5.70 21.56 -13.38
C THR A 561 -4.39 21.16 -12.71
N GLY A 562 -3.42 22.08 -12.56
CA GLY A 562 -2.06 21.79 -12.11
C GLY A 562 -1.18 21.07 -13.15
N GLU A 563 -1.74 20.75 -14.33
CA GLU A 563 -1.02 20.04 -15.39
C GLU A 563 0.20 20.83 -15.88
N LYS A 564 1.34 20.13 -16.02
CA LYS A 564 2.59 20.69 -16.55
C LYS A 564 2.80 20.25 -17.99
N ASN A 565 2.67 21.17 -18.94
CA ASN A 565 3.08 20.95 -20.32
C ASN A 565 4.56 21.33 -20.43
N ILE A 566 5.43 20.32 -20.52
CA ILE A 566 6.89 20.49 -20.50
C ILE A 566 7.43 20.50 -21.93
N VAL A 567 8.27 21.47 -22.25
CA VAL A 567 8.95 21.60 -23.55
C VAL A 567 10.43 21.88 -23.35
N LYS A 568 11.29 21.18 -24.10
CA LYS A 568 12.73 21.47 -24.17
C LYS A 568 12.97 22.52 -25.27
N PRO A 569 13.69 23.62 -24.99
CA PRO A 569 14.06 24.57 -26.03
C PRO A 569 15.06 23.98 -27.02
N GLU A 570 14.80 24.13 -28.31
CA GLU A 570 15.67 23.70 -29.40
C GLU A 570 16.12 24.89 -30.23
N ASN A 571 17.42 24.99 -30.54
CA ASN A 571 17.99 26.06 -31.38
C ASN A 571 17.63 27.50 -30.95
N GLY A 572 17.39 27.72 -29.64
CA GLY A 572 16.99 29.03 -29.10
C GLY A 572 15.51 29.38 -29.28
N SER A 573 14.64 28.39 -29.54
CA SER A 573 13.19 28.54 -29.60
C SER A 573 12.47 27.35 -28.96
N TYR A 574 11.15 27.45 -28.83
CA TYR A 574 10.30 26.34 -28.40
C TYR A 574 8.93 26.40 -29.08
N SER A 575 8.22 25.27 -29.07
CA SER A 575 6.81 25.17 -29.48
C SER A 575 6.11 24.10 -28.64
N VAL A 576 4.91 24.39 -28.14
CA VAL A 576 4.11 23.50 -27.28
C VAL A 576 2.62 23.70 -27.58
N TYR A 577 1.80 22.66 -27.43
CA TYR A 577 0.34 22.79 -27.46
C TYR A 577 -0.17 23.02 -26.04
N LEU A 578 -1.00 24.04 -25.85
CA LEU A 578 -1.74 24.33 -24.61
C LEU A 578 -3.24 24.43 -24.96
N ASN A 579 -4.13 24.36 -23.98
CA ASN A 579 -5.58 24.49 -24.21
C ASN A 579 -6.05 25.93 -24.00
N GLU A 580 -6.99 26.38 -24.82
CA GLU A 580 -7.72 27.62 -24.58
C GLU A 580 -8.58 27.58 -23.30
N MET A 581 -9.07 28.74 -22.87
CA MET A 581 -9.85 28.96 -21.66
C MET A 581 -9.11 28.67 -20.34
N TYR A 582 -7.78 28.54 -20.40
CA TYR A 582 -6.92 28.36 -19.24
C TYR A 582 -5.86 29.47 -19.09
N ASP A 583 -5.47 29.67 -17.83
CA ASP A 583 -4.30 30.45 -17.43
C ASP A 583 -3.14 29.51 -17.07
N TYR A 584 -1.92 29.90 -17.47
CA TYR A 584 -0.69 29.17 -17.25
C TYR A 584 0.34 30.03 -16.51
N ASP A 585 0.97 29.49 -15.47
CA ASP A 585 2.27 29.99 -14.99
C ASP A 585 3.38 29.30 -15.77
N VAL A 586 4.41 30.04 -16.16
CA VAL A 586 5.56 29.54 -16.92
C VAL A 586 6.77 29.48 -16.00
N VAL A 587 7.36 28.29 -15.85
CA VAL A 587 8.48 28.05 -14.94
C VAL A 587 9.62 27.30 -15.65
N LEU A 588 10.84 27.45 -15.15
CA LEU A 588 11.98 26.63 -15.57
C LEU A 588 12.05 25.37 -14.72
N MET A 589 12.37 24.25 -15.37
CA MET A 589 12.71 22.99 -14.73
C MET A 589 14.20 22.70 -14.95
N ASP A 590 14.84 22.12 -13.93
CA ASP A 590 16.25 21.68 -13.93
C ASP A 590 17.30 22.80 -14.14
N ALA A 591 16.84 24.06 -14.13
CA ALA A 591 17.65 25.27 -14.22
C ALA A 591 17.88 25.96 -12.86
N ASN A 592 18.24 25.22 -11.80
CA ASN A 592 18.60 25.86 -10.52
C ASN A 592 19.72 26.89 -10.73
N GLY A 593 19.55 28.10 -10.19
CA GLY A 593 20.45 29.25 -10.42
C GLY A 593 20.06 30.16 -11.60
N TYR A 594 18.89 29.97 -12.22
CA TYR A 594 18.40 30.79 -13.32
C TYR A 594 16.91 31.15 -13.12
N VAL A 595 16.48 32.29 -13.65
CA VAL A 595 15.09 32.78 -13.55
C VAL A 595 14.60 33.38 -14.87
N ILE A 596 13.28 33.29 -15.10
CA ILE A 596 12.61 33.98 -16.19
C ILE A 596 12.54 35.47 -15.85
N ASN A 597 13.11 36.31 -16.71
CA ASN A 597 13.18 37.77 -16.61
C ASN A 597 12.20 38.48 -17.58
N SER A 598 11.47 37.70 -18.38
CA SER A 598 10.33 38.14 -19.19
C SER A 598 9.00 37.97 -18.43
N ALA A 599 7.87 38.14 -19.11
CA ALA A 599 6.60 37.65 -18.59
C ALA A 599 6.68 36.13 -18.34
N ASN A 600 6.04 35.67 -17.25
CA ASN A 600 5.97 34.27 -16.83
C ASN A 600 4.52 33.81 -16.57
N LYS A 601 3.55 34.50 -17.16
CA LYS A 601 2.11 34.20 -17.09
C LYS A 601 1.50 34.32 -18.47
N LEU A 602 0.70 33.34 -18.86
CA LEU A 602 0.06 33.28 -20.18
C LEU A 602 -1.42 32.90 -20.00
N SER A 603 -2.31 33.72 -20.56
CA SER A 603 -3.74 33.42 -20.67
C SER A 603 -4.09 33.13 -22.12
N ILE A 604 -4.90 32.10 -22.36
CA ILE A 604 -5.40 31.74 -23.70
C ILE A 604 -6.93 31.79 -23.66
N ALA A 605 -7.53 32.70 -24.42
CA ALA A 605 -8.98 32.89 -24.46
C ALA A 605 -9.65 31.94 -25.47
N LYS A 606 -10.97 31.70 -25.33
CA LYS A 606 -11.73 30.91 -26.30
C LYS A 606 -11.63 31.53 -27.71
N GLY A 607 -11.26 30.74 -28.70
CA GLY A 607 -11.05 31.15 -30.09
C GLY A 607 -9.70 31.82 -30.36
N ASP A 608 -8.76 31.81 -29.41
CA ASP A 608 -7.40 32.27 -29.66
C ASP A 608 -6.70 31.37 -30.70
N GLY A 609 -6.14 31.98 -31.74
CA GLY A 609 -5.20 31.31 -32.65
C GLY A 609 -3.82 31.13 -32.02
N ALA A 610 -2.88 30.58 -32.80
CA ALA A 610 -1.50 30.34 -32.37
C ALA A 610 -0.87 31.58 -31.70
N LYS A 611 -0.31 31.39 -30.49
CA LYS A 611 0.25 32.46 -29.66
C LYS A 611 1.77 32.53 -29.80
N LYS A 612 2.31 33.75 -29.74
CA LYS A 612 3.74 33.98 -29.54
C LYS A 612 4.02 34.42 -28.12
N PHE A 613 5.00 33.81 -27.46
CA PHE A 613 5.39 34.12 -26.09
C PHE A 613 6.92 33.99 -25.96
N ASP A 614 7.65 35.09 -26.16
CA ASP A 614 9.11 35.06 -26.07
C ASP A 614 9.58 35.06 -24.60
N ILE A 615 10.56 34.21 -24.30
CA ILE A 615 11.08 34.00 -22.94
C ILE A 615 12.51 34.54 -22.85
N VAL A 616 12.78 35.33 -21.82
CA VAL A 616 14.14 35.81 -21.51
C VAL A 616 14.57 35.18 -20.19
N ILE A 617 15.71 34.49 -20.19
CA ILE A 617 16.29 33.85 -19.01
C ILE A 617 17.54 34.62 -18.60
N LYS A 618 17.74 34.80 -17.29
CA LYS A 618 19.00 35.30 -16.71
C LYS A 618 19.52 34.37 -15.64
N SER A 619 20.83 34.41 -15.41
CA SER A 619 21.45 33.86 -14.21
C SER A 619 20.97 34.63 -12.97
N VAL A 620 20.85 33.92 -11.87
CA VAL A 620 20.74 34.50 -10.53
C VAL A 620 22.11 35.05 -10.12
N ASP A 621 22.17 36.24 -9.54
CA ASP A 621 23.40 36.80 -8.98
C ASP A 621 23.79 35.98 -7.73
N LEU A 622 24.76 35.09 -7.86
CA LEU A 622 25.23 34.24 -6.77
C LEU A 622 26.47 34.81 -6.07
N VAL A 623 26.49 34.67 -4.74
CA VAL A 623 27.64 34.98 -3.89
C VAL A 623 28.00 33.76 -3.05
N LYS A 624 29.29 33.57 -2.78
CA LYS A 624 29.78 32.38 -2.09
C LYS A 624 29.86 32.58 -0.58
N LEU A 625 29.19 31.72 0.17
CA LEU A 625 29.43 31.52 1.60
C LEU A 625 30.39 30.34 1.79
N THR A 626 31.46 30.57 2.54
CA THR A 626 32.37 29.54 3.05
C THR A 626 32.46 29.61 4.57
N GLY A 627 32.97 28.58 5.22
CA GLY A 627 33.18 28.58 6.67
C GLY A 627 33.34 27.16 7.19
N LYS A 628 33.29 27.00 8.52
CA LYS A 628 33.31 25.70 9.18
C LYS A 628 32.05 25.45 9.99
N ILE A 629 31.64 24.18 10.07
CA ILE A 629 30.70 23.70 11.09
C ILE A 629 31.48 23.44 12.37
N THR A 630 31.04 24.03 13.48
CA THR A 630 31.70 23.89 14.78
C THR A 630 30.71 23.55 15.89
N GLY A 631 31.18 22.92 16.97
CA GLY A 631 30.37 22.60 18.14
C GLY A 631 29.52 21.31 18.05
N LEU A 632 29.66 20.53 16.97
CA LEU A 632 29.15 19.16 16.85
C LEU A 632 30.24 18.12 17.16
N THR A 633 29.84 16.93 17.61
CA THR A 633 30.70 15.73 17.55
C THR A 633 30.76 15.17 16.14
N GLN A 634 31.76 14.33 15.84
CA GLN A 634 31.92 13.70 14.53
C GLN A 634 30.64 12.99 14.06
N SER A 635 30.03 12.16 14.90
CA SER A 635 28.79 11.45 14.56
C SER A 635 27.57 12.37 14.38
N ALA A 636 27.53 13.51 15.08
CA ALA A 636 26.48 14.51 14.88
C ALA A 636 26.70 15.30 13.58
N LEU A 637 27.96 15.57 13.19
CA LEU A 637 28.31 16.16 11.90
C LEU A 637 27.98 15.21 10.74
N GLU A 638 28.20 13.91 10.89
CA GLU A 638 27.83 12.87 9.91
C GLU A 638 26.31 12.68 9.77
N ALA A 639 25.55 12.97 10.83
CA ALA A 639 24.08 12.92 10.83
C ALA A 639 23.40 14.25 10.43
N LEU A 640 24.16 15.34 10.27
CA LEU A 640 23.61 16.66 9.99
C LEU A 640 23.07 16.78 8.58
N ASN A 641 21.76 17.02 8.46
CA ASN A 641 21.16 17.56 7.24
C ASN A 641 21.01 19.08 7.40
N LEU A 642 21.85 19.87 6.70
CA LEU A 642 21.87 21.32 6.76
C LEU A 642 21.35 21.91 5.44
N SER A 643 20.39 22.83 5.50
CA SER A 643 19.86 23.51 4.32
C SER A 643 19.62 25.00 4.57
N PHE A 644 19.58 25.77 3.48
CA PHE A 644 19.29 27.19 3.47
C PHE A 644 18.00 27.41 2.68
N VAL A 645 16.94 27.86 3.35
CA VAL A 645 15.58 27.83 2.79
C VAL A 645 15.03 29.24 2.68
N ASN A 646 14.42 29.55 1.54
CA ASN A 646 13.54 30.71 1.36
C ASN A 646 12.36 30.24 0.49
N LYS A 647 11.14 30.65 0.83
CA LYS A 647 9.90 30.21 0.14
C LYS A 647 9.41 31.19 -0.94
N ASP A 648 9.95 32.40 -0.95
CA ASP A 648 9.56 33.48 -1.85
C ASP A 648 10.46 33.55 -3.11
N TYR A 649 11.57 32.81 -3.13
CA TYR A 649 12.59 32.82 -4.17
C TYR A 649 12.75 31.43 -4.82
N VAL A 650 13.08 31.43 -6.12
CA VAL A 650 13.18 30.21 -6.94
C VAL A 650 14.56 29.52 -6.80
N TYR A 651 15.60 30.27 -6.42
CA TYR A 651 16.93 29.70 -6.23
C TYR A 651 17.01 28.91 -4.91
N VAL A 652 17.36 27.62 -5.01
CA VAL A 652 17.60 26.74 -3.87
C VAL A 652 19.11 26.57 -3.68
N PRO A 653 19.69 27.09 -2.58
CA PRO A 653 21.11 26.92 -2.29
C PRO A 653 21.51 25.45 -2.08
N GLU A 654 22.52 25.00 -2.81
CA GLU A 654 23.13 23.68 -2.65
C GLU A 654 24.38 23.80 -1.75
N ILE A 655 24.33 23.24 -0.54
CA ILE A 655 25.50 23.16 0.35
C ILE A 655 26.40 21.99 -0.03
N LYS A 656 27.71 22.21 0.05
CA LYS A 656 28.76 21.17 0.03
C LYS A 656 29.45 21.17 1.38
N ILE A 657 29.47 20.01 2.04
CA ILE A 657 30.16 19.78 3.30
C ILE A 657 31.34 18.83 3.02
N ASN A 658 32.56 19.24 3.35
CA ASN A 658 33.78 18.44 3.17
C ASN A 658 34.52 18.37 4.51
N GLY A 659 34.26 17.33 5.31
CA GLY A 659 34.67 17.33 6.70
C GLY A 659 33.87 18.37 7.48
N ASP A 660 34.56 19.32 8.11
CA ASP A 660 33.93 20.47 8.78
C ASP A 660 33.75 21.69 7.85
N ASP A 661 34.41 21.74 6.69
CA ASP A 661 34.33 22.88 5.76
C ASP A 661 33.01 22.90 4.99
N ILE A 662 32.37 24.07 4.96
CA ILE A 662 31.17 24.34 4.13
C ILE A 662 31.49 25.25 2.94
N ALA A 663 30.81 24.98 1.82
CA ALA A 663 30.70 25.89 0.71
C ALA A 663 29.28 25.86 0.15
N VAL A 664 28.61 27.01 0.10
CA VAL A 664 27.26 27.18 -0.47
C VAL A 664 27.23 28.48 -1.27
N ASN A 665 26.49 28.48 -2.38
CA ASN A 665 26.20 29.70 -3.12
C ASN A 665 24.82 30.21 -2.66
N LEU A 666 24.70 31.51 -2.40
CA LEU A 666 23.46 32.17 -1.98
C LEU A 666 23.07 33.21 -3.04
N GLU A 667 21.77 33.45 -3.25
CA GLU A 667 21.34 34.60 -4.05
C GLU A 667 21.68 35.90 -3.33
N LYS A 668 22.28 36.83 -4.08
CA LYS A 668 22.78 38.11 -3.58
C LYS A 668 21.66 38.95 -2.98
N GLY A 669 21.81 39.34 -1.72
CA GLY A 669 20.85 40.15 -0.97
C GLY A 669 19.60 39.39 -0.50
N VAL A 670 19.46 38.11 -0.82
CA VAL A 670 18.37 37.26 -0.30
C VAL A 670 18.73 36.78 1.10
N THR A 671 17.72 36.69 1.97
CA THR A 671 17.86 36.13 3.32
C THR A 671 17.31 34.71 3.33
N TYR A 672 18.10 33.76 3.83
CA TYR A 672 17.71 32.35 3.97
C TYR A 672 17.61 31.97 5.44
N ASP A 673 16.60 31.16 5.79
CA ASP A 673 16.53 30.44 7.05
C ASP A 673 17.52 29.27 7.03
N ILE A 674 18.25 29.07 8.13
CA ILE A 674 19.20 27.95 8.28
C ILE A 674 18.46 26.83 9.01
N VAL A 675 18.18 25.74 8.29
CA VAL A 675 17.46 24.58 8.81
C VAL A 675 18.47 23.44 9.01
N ALA A 676 18.53 22.92 10.24
CA ALA A 676 19.44 21.85 10.63
C ALA A 676 18.65 20.69 11.27
N GLU A 677 18.73 19.52 10.64
CA GLU A 677 18.02 18.30 11.01
C GLU A 677 19.00 17.16 11.31
N GLY A 678 18.53 16.07 11.92
CA GLY A 678 19.34 14.90 12.30
C GLY A 678 20.19 15.06 13.56
N ILE A 679 20.27 16.27 14.12
CA ILE A 679 21.13 16.63 15.26
C ILE A 679 20.35 17.02 16.52
N ASN A 680 19.38 16.20 16.94
CA ASN A 680 18.42 16.54 18.00
C ASN A 680 19.04 16.89 19.37
N ASP A 681 20.26 16.47 19.67
CA ASP A 681 20.99 16.84 20.89
C ASP A 681 21.68 18.22 20.83
N TYR A 682 21.63 18.90 19.68
CA TYR A 682 22.29 20.17 19.42
C TYR A 682 21.30 21.24 18.96
N TYR A 683 21.75 22.49 18.91
CA TYR A 683 21.00 23.60 18.33
C TYR A 683 21.97 24.62 17.71
N LEU A 684 21.50 25.36 16.70
CA LEU A 684 22.20 26.52 16.14
C LEU A 684 22.33 27.60 17.22
N SER A 685 23.55 27.92 17.63
CA SER A 685 23.81 28.76 18.80
C SER A 685 24.17 30.21 18.48
N ASP A 686 24.53 30.52 17.24
CA ASP A 686 24.91 31.86 16.78
C ASP A 686 23.88 32.47 15.81
N ILE A 687 23.74 31.90 14.62
CA ILE A 687 22.85 32.42 13.56
C ILE A 687 21.72 31.45 13.20
N LYS A 688 20.54 32.01 12.91
CA LYS A 688 19.36 31.28 12.40
C LYS A 688 19.01 31.63 10.96
N THR A 689 19.51 32.76 10.47
CA THR A 689 19.34 33.22 9.09
C THR A 689 20.68 33.75 8.57
N ILE A 690 20.82 33.81 7.24
CA ILE A 690 21.99 34.43 6.59
C ILE A 690 21.60 35.15 5.30
N SER A 691 22.32 36.22 5.00
CA SER A 691 22.23 36.98 3.75
C SER A 691 23.61 37.55 3.41
N ALA A 692 23.88 37.78 2.13
CA ALA A 692 25.17 38.27 1.65
C ALA A 692 25.04 39.08 0.35
N ASP A 693 25.73 40.22 0.25
CA ASP A 693 25.82 41.05 -0.98
C ASP A 693 27.09 40.77 -1.81
N LYS A 694 27.99 39.94 -1.27
CA LYS A 694 29.31 39.57 -1.82
C LYS A 694 29.77 38.29 -1.14
N ASP A 695 30.84 37.66 -1.63
CA ASP A 695 31.44 36.49 -0.99
C ASP A 695 31.78 36.77 0.49
N ILE A 696 31.45 35.81 1.36
CA ILE A 696 31.67 35.88 2.81
C ILE A 696 32.27 34.56 3.35
N THR A 697 33.00 34.69 4.45
CA THR A 697 33.37 33.55 5.31
C THR A 697 32.63 33.68 6.64
N LYS A 698 31.81 32.71 6.99
CA LYS A 698 31.03 32.66 8.23
C LYS A 698 30.81 31.22 8.67
N ASP A 699 31.28 30.91 9.87
CA ASP A 699 31.11 29.59 10.48
C ASP A 699 29.67 29.37 10.96
N ILE A 700 29.21 28.11 10.89
CA ILE A 700 27.94 27.66 11.43
C ILE A 700 28.20 26.99 12.78
N VAL A 701 27.86 27.71 13.85
CA VAL A 701 28.15 27.28 15.22
C VAL A 701 26.94 26.59 15.82
N PHE A 702 27.15 25.36 16.27
CA PHE A 702 26.20 24.60 17.06
C PHE A 702 26.64 24.56 18.53
N SER A 703 25.72 24.17 19.41
CA SER A 703 26.04 23.84 20.79
C SER A 703 25.16 22.69 21.28
N ALA A 704 25.72 21.83 22.12
CA ALA A 704 24.97 20.76 22.75
C ALA A 704 23.87 21.35 23.66
N LYS A 705 22.69 20.75 23.64
CA LYS A 705 21.62 21.06 24.60
C LYS A 705 22.08 20.67 26.01
N PRO A 706 21.72 21.45 27.05
CA PRO A 706 22.02 21.07 28.43
C PRO A 706 21.46 19.69 28.77
N ALA A 707 22.26 18.88 29.48
CA ALA A 707 21.86 17.57 29.97
C ALA A 707 21.96 17.53 31.50
N TYR A 708 20.96 16.92 32.13
CA TYR A 708 20.74 16.92 33.57
C TYR A 708 20.76 15.50 34.13
N LYS A 709 21.28 15.36 35.35
CA LYS A 709 21.46 14.05 35.99
C LYS A 709 20.12 13.38 36.30
N VAL A 710 19.98 12.11 35.95
CA VAL A 710 18.87 11.24 36.36
C VAL A 710 19.40 10.23 37.38
N ASN A 711 18.85 10.23 38.59
CA ASN A 711 19.17 9.21 39.59
C ASN A 711 18.13 8.10 39.50
N MET A 712 18.54 6.91 39.03
CA MET A 712 17.66 5.75 38.97
C MET A 712 17.63 5.01 40.31
N LYS A 713 16.44 4.54 40.71
CA LYS A 713 16.25 3.61 41.82
C LYS A 713 15.39 2.44 41.36
N PHE A 714 15.87 1.22 41.56
CA PHE A 714 15.07 0.02 41.35
C PHE A 714 14.47 -0.45 42.68
N ASP A 715 13.19 -0.78 42.64
CA ASP A 715 12.41 -1.26 43.78
C ASP A 715 11.93 -2.69 43.50
N ASN A 716 12.36 -3.64 44.32
CA ASN A 716 12.13 -5.08 44.15
C ASN A 716 12.75 -5.71 42.88
N LEU A 717 13.81 -5.12 42.32
CA LEU A 717 14.69 -5.81 41.37
C LEU A 717 15.84 -6.48 42.14
N PRO A 718 16.19 -7.76 41.84
CA PRO A 718 17.31 -8.44 42.49
C PRO A 718 18.67 -7.96 41.95
N GLU A 719 19.74 -8.08 42.74
CA GLU A 719 21.08 -7.55 42.41
C GLU A 719 21.77 -8.30 41.25
N GLU A 720 21.39 -9.57 41.00
CA GLU A 720 21.87 -10.37 39.88
C GLU A 720 21.32 -9.94 38.49
N ALA A 721 20.40 -8.98 38.45
CA ALA A 721 19.91 -8.39 37.20
C ALA A 721 20.83 -7.26 36.73
N ALA A 722 21.58 -7.49 35.65
CA ALA A 722 22.51 -6.51 35.06
C ALA A 722 21.77 -5.44 34.21
N ALA A 723 20.76 -4.80 34.82
CA ALA A 723 19.79 -3.97 34.15
C ALA A 723 20.41 -2.79 33.37
N SER A 724 19.82 -2.52 32.20
CA SER A 724 20.07 -1.33 31.39
C SER A 724 18.77 -0.53 31.27
N VAL A 725 18.87 0.79 31.06
CA VAL A 725 17.69 1.66 31.00
C VAL A 725 17.65 2.40 29.67
N THR A 726 16.54 2.28 28.96
CA THR A 726 16.25 3.04 27.74
C THR A 726 15.22 4.14 28.03
N PHE A 727 15.55 5.36 27.63
CA PHE A 727 14.69 6.54 27.70
C PHE A 727 14.29 6.96 26.29
N SER A 728 13.04 6.72 25.92
CA SER A 728 12.51 7.07 24.59
C SER A 728 11.76 8.39 24.65
N ASN A 729 12.17 9.40 23.89
CA ASN A 729 11.51 10.71 23.91
C ASN A 729 10.14 10.62 23.24
N ILE A 730 9.11 11.07 23.96
CA ILE A 730 7.70 10.96 23.51
C ILE A 730 7.36 12.03 22.46
N ASN A 731 8.12 13.13 22.43
CA ASN A 731 7.90 14.23 21.49
C ASN A 731 8.82 14.17 20.26
N GLU A 732 9.70 13.18 20.19
CA GLU A 732 10.68 12.99 19.12
C GLU A 732 10.77 11.49 18.81
N GLU A 733 9.92 11.05 17.88
CA GLU A 733 9.78 9.65 17.50
C GLU A 733 11.11 9.03 17.06
N GLY A 734 11.35 7.79 17.48
CA GLY A 734 12.62 7.08 17.25
C GLY A 734 13.82 7.55 18.09
N TYR A 735 13.73 8.67 18.83
CA TYR A 735 14.87 9.19 19.59
C TYR A 735 14.98 8.56 20.98
N THR A 736 16.05 7.78 21.20
CA THR A 736 16.25 7.00 22.44
C THR A 736 17.65 7.15 23.01
N TYR A 737 17.76 7.10 24.34
CA TYR A 737 19.03 6.98 25.06
C TYR A 737 19.06 5.68 25.85
N THR A 738 20.08 4.85 25.65
CA THR A 738 20.24 3.59 26.39
C THR A 738 21.50 3.64 27.25
N PHE A 739 21.36 3.36 28.54
CA PHE A 739 22.43 3.38 29.52
C PHE A 739 22.61 1.99 30.14
N THR A 740 23.83 1.45 30.07
CA THR A 740 24.25 0.25 30.81
C THR A 740 24.97 0.60 32.12
N ASP A 741 25.72 1.70 32.15
CA ASP A 741 26.17 2.34 33.39
C ASP A 741 25.10 3.30 33.90
N LEU A 742 24.54 3.00 35.07
CA LEU A 742 23.44 3.74 35.68
C LEU A 742 23.91 4.79 36.70
N SER A 743 25.23 4.99 36.87
CA SER A 743 25.80 5.87 37.90
C SER A 743 25.81 7.37 37.55
N ASP A 744 25.86 7.69 36.24
CA ASP A 744 25.93 9.07 35.71
C ASP A 744 25.02 9.28 34.48
N ILE A 745 23.80 8.76 34.54
CA ILE A 745 22.77 8.99 33.51
C ILE A 745 22.50 10.49 33.38
N LYS A 746 22.55 11.00 32.14
CA LYS A 746 22.28 12.40 31.79
C LYS A 746 21.34 12.47 30.60
N LEU A 747 20.26 13.23 30.74
CA LEU A 747 19.26 13.46 29.69
C LEU A 747 19.03 14.96 29.52
N ARG A 748 18.77 15.40 28.29
CA ARG A 748 18.28 16.77 28.04
C ARG A 748 16.84 16.95 28.50
N ASP A 749 16.38 18.20 28.52
CA ASP A 749 14.98 18.51 28.75
C ASP A 749 14.08 17.82 27.73
N GLY A 750 13.04 17.16 28.24
CA GLY A 750 12.23 16.23 27.46
C GLY A 750 11.28 15.43 28.34
N GLN A 751 10.38 14.67 27.73
CA GLN A 751 9.52 13.73 28.42
C GLN A 751 9.73 12.34 27.81
N TYR A 752 10.09 11.39 28.66
CA TYR A 752 10.61 10.09 28.23
C TYR A 752 9.74 8.95 28.75
N ASN A 753 9.43 7.99 27.89
CA ASN A 753 9.10 6.63 28.34
C ASN A 753 10.36 6.01 28.95
N VAL A 754 10.21 5.16 29.97
CA VAL A 754 11.32 4.54 30.70
C VAL A 754 11.14 3.03 30.68
N THR A 755 11.98 2.34 29.91
CA THR A 755 12.02 0.87 29.82
C THR A 755 13.30 0.36 30.46
N VAL A 756 13.21 -0.68 31.28
CA VAL A 756 14.35 -1.37 31.87
C VAL A 756 14.52 -2.72 31.17
N ASN A 757 15.66 -2.88 30.49
CA ASN A 757 16.04 -4.08 29.74
C ASN A 757 17.18 -4.81 30.46
N ASN A 758 17.60 -5.95 29.92
CA ASN A 758 18.63 -6.85 30.44
C ASN A 758 18.28 -7.40 31.83
N ILE A 759 17.02 -7.83 31.98
CA ILE A 759 16.44 -8.42 33.19
C ILE A 759 15.78 -9.79 32.94
N GLY A 760 15.72 -10.25 31.68
CA GLY A 760 15.08 -11.50 31.28
C GLY A 760 15.66 -12.74 31.99
N ASN A 761 16.91 -12.69 32.46
CA ASN A 761 17.54 -13.78 33.22
C ASN A 761 16.93 -13.98 34.63
N VAL A 762 16.18 -13.00 35.16
CA VAL A 762 15.52 -13.09 36.47
C VAL A 762 14.00 -13.15 36.33
N PRO A 763 13.27 -13.83 37.24
CA PRO A 763 11.82 -13.95 37.19
C PRO A 763 11.14 -12.67 37.70
N TYR A 764 11.37 -11.54 37.03
CA TYR A 764 10.81 -10.23 37.37
C TYR A 764 10.37 -9.48 36.12
N ARG A 765 9.32 -8.67 36.25
CA ARG A 765 8.86 -7.73 35.21
C ARG A 765 8.66 -6.34 35.77
N GLN A 766 8.92 -5.32 34.95
CA GLN A 766 8.69 -3.92 35.27
C GLN A 766 7.19 -3.65 35.50
N LYS A 767 6.84 -2.92 36.57
CA LYS A 767 5.48 -2.39 36.77
C LYS A 767 5.20 -1.25 35.79
N ILE A 768 3.92 -0.96 35.54
CA ILE A 768 3.51 0.29 34.87
C ILE A 768 4.25 1.46 35.51
N THR A 769 5.07 2.12 34.70
CA THR A 769 6.02 3.15 35.11
C THR A 769 5.60 4.46 34.45
N SER A 770 5.45 5.52 35.23
CA SER A 770 5.14 6.85 34.69
C SER A 770 6.26 7.34 33.78
N ASN A 771 5.95 8.23 32.85
CA ASN A 771 6.98 8.91 32.05
C ASN A 771 7.92 9.73 32.96
N LEU A 772 9.19 9.85 32.59
CA LEU A 772 10.14 10.76 33.23
C LEU A 772 10.04 12.13 32.56
N LYS A 773 9.93 13.21 33.35
CA LYS A 773 10.05 14.58 32.87
C LYS A 773 11.37 15.16 33.37
N VAL A 774 12.20 15.63 32.43
CA VAL A 774 13.41 16.41 32.70
C VAL A 774 13.11 17.87 32.35
N ASP A 775 13.48 18.77 33.25
CA ASP A 775 13.15 20.20 33.18
C ASP A 775 14.16 21.03 34.00
N GLY A 776 15.29 21.37 33.39
CA GLY A 776 16.30 22.32 33.87
C GLY A 776 17.17 21.88 35.06
N LYS A 777 16.98 20.66 35.60
CA LYS A 777 17.63 20.19 36.83
C LYS A 777 17.66 18.67 36.95
N ALA A 778 18.46 18.18 37.91
CA ALA A 778 18.52 16.76 38.22
C ALA A 778 17.19 16.21 38.76
N VAL A 779 16.90 14.94 38.48
CA VAL A 779 15.62 14.28 38.80
C VAL A 779 15.83 12.85 39.28
N ASP A 780 15.04 12.44 40.28
CA ASP A 780 15.02 11.06 40.79
C ASP A 780 13.91 10.25 40.11
N LYS A 781 14.21 9.00 39.72
CA LYS A 781 13.25 8.10 39.08
C LYS A 781 13.29 6.72 39.72
N THR A 782 12.20 6.37 40.42
CA THR A 782 11.99 4.99 40.88
C THR A 782 11.26 4.18 39.81
N VAL A 783 11.74 2.95 39.56
CA VAL A 783 11.08 1.92 38.77
C VAL A 783 10.89 0.69 39.67
N SER A 784 9.64 0.23 39.80
CA SER A 784 9.29 -0.91 40.64
C SER A 784 9.06 -2.16 39.80
N PHE A 785 9.36 -3.32 40.35
CA PHE A 785 9.22 -4.62 39.69
C PHE A 785 8.24 -5.53 40.44
N ILE A 786 7.74 -6.55 39.74
CA ILE A 786 6.95 -7.67 40.30
C ILE A 786 7.70 -8.96 39.99
N LYS A 787 7.82 -9.83 40.99
CA LYS A 787 8.33 -11.18 40.78
C LYS A 787 7.29 -12.01 40.00
N ASN A 788 7.69 -12.56 38.88
CA ASN A 788 6.90 -13.52 38.13
C ASN A 788 6.94 -14.90 38.81
N THR A 789 5.76 -15.38 39.18
CA THR A 789 5.50 -16.79 39.51
C THR A 789 4.42 -17.39 38.59
N ASN A 790 3.86 -16.57 37.70
CA ASN A 790 2.88 -16.96 36.70
C ASN A 790 3.20 -16.23 35.39
N TRP A 791 3.53 -17.01 34.37
CA TRP A 791 3.75 -16.62 32.99
C TRP A 791 2.51 -16.99 32.20
N ASP A 792 1.65 -16.00 31.95
CA ASP A 792 0.53 -16.11 31.02
C ASP A 792 0.96 -15.44 29.73
N PHE A 793 1.29 -16.22 28.70
CA PHE A 793 1.91 -15.72 27.48
C PHE A 793 0.94 -14.85 26.66
N SER A 794 -0.38 -15.02 26.86
CA SER A 794 -1.40 -14.16 26.26
C SER A 794 -1.47 -12.78 26.93
N LYS A 795 -1.27 -12.70 28.25
CA LYS A 795 -1.29 -11.44 29.01
C LYS A 795 0.05 -10.71 29.03
N LEU A 796 1.16 -11.43 28.79
CA LEU A 796 2.53 -10.90 28.71
C LEU A 796 2.98 -10.55 27.28
N ASN A 797 2.05 -10.60 26.31
CA ASN A 797 2.16 -10.24 24.89
C ASN A 797 3.27 -9.19 24.59
N GLY A 798 4.42 -9.66 24.10
CA GLY A 798 5.55 -8.84 23.66
C GLY A 798 6.19 -7.92 24.71
N ASN A 799 5.90 -8.08 26.00
CA ASN A 799 6.41 -7.18 27.04
C ASN A 799 6.81 -7.94 28.32
N PRO A 800 8.10 -8.30 28.51
CA PRO A 800 9.26 -7.89 27.69
C PRO A 800 9.50 -8.73 26.43
N GLY A 801 8.73 -9.80 26.20
CA GLY A 801 9.01 -10.78 25.14
C GLY A 801 10.23 -11.65 25.44
N ILE A 802 10.77 -12.32 24.41
CA ILE A 802 12.06 -13.02 24.48
C ILE A 802 13.21 -12.01 24.42
N GLU A 803 14.00 -11.93 25.49
CA GLU A 803 15.21 -11.11 25.60
C GLU A 803 16.47 -11.95 25.45
N ALA A 804 17.39 -11.53 24.58
CA ALA A 804 18.71 -12.15 24.41
C ALA A 804 19.73 -11.52 25.37
N ILE A 805 20.33 -12.33 26.25
CA ILE A 805 21.34 -11.90 27.21
C ILE A 805 22.58 -12.78 27.04
N GLY A 806 23.62 -12.22 26.41
CA GLY A 806 24.78 -12.98 25.97
C GLY A 806 24.39 -13.93 24.82
N GLU A 807 24.74 -15.21 24.96
CA GLU A 807 24.41 -16.26 23.99
C GLU A 807 23.07 -16.96 24.29
N ASN A 808 22.38 -16.57 25.37
CA ASN A 808 21.16 -17.22 25.84
C ASN A 808 19.92 -16.34 25.63
N ASN A 809 18.79 -16.98 25.34
CA ASN A 809 17.48 -16.31 25.28
C ASN A 809 16.70 -16.54 26.58
N TYR A 810 15.93 -15.55 27.00
CA TYR A 810 15.12 -15.64 28.21
C TYR A 810 13.73 -15.01 28.04
N TYR A 811 12.72 -15.59 28.69
CA TYR A 811 11.39 -15.01 28.82
C TYR A 811 11.10 -14.75 30.30
N SER A 812 11.49 -13.58 30.80
CA SER A 812 11.25 -13.11 32.19
C SER A 812 11.49 -14.17 33.27
N GLY A 813 12.68 -14.76 33.31
CA GLY A 813 13.13 -15.80 34.25
C GLY A 813 13.11 -17.22 33.71
N LEU A 814 12.48 -17.45 32.55
CA LEU A 814 12.52 -18.73 31.84
C LEU A 814 13.71 -18.71 30.86
N ALA A 815 14.74 -19.53 31.08
CA ALA A 815 15.83 -19.69 30.13
C ALA A 815 15.39 -20.59 28.95
N LEU A 816 15.58 -20.11 27.73
CA LEU A 816 15.13 -20.76 26.49
C LEU A 816 16.33 -21.23 25.67
N THR A 817 16.31 -22.49 25.23
CA THR A 817 17.31 -23.06 24.32
C THR A 817 16.65 -23.88 23.22
N GLY A 818 17.36 -24.10 22.11
CA GLY A 818 16.81 -24.75 20.92
C GLY A 818 15.67 -23.94 20.28
N SER A 819 14.80 -24.62 19.53
CA SER A 819 13.71 -24.00 18.79
C SER A 819 12.49 -23.67 19.69
N VAL A 820 12.58 -22.56 20.43
CA VAL A 820 11.46 -21.92 21.13
C VAL A 820 11.20 -20.54 20.51
N MET A 821 9.94 -20.30 20.12
CA MET A 821 9.50 -19.07 19.45
C MET A 821 8.36 -18.40 20.22
N GLU A 822 8.35 -17.07 20.21
CA GLU A 822 7.26 -16.25 20.73
C GLU A 822 6.10 -16.12 19.73
N ASN A 823 4.88 -16.13 20.25
CA ASN A 823 3.67 -15.68 19.57
C ASN A 823 2.85 -14.82 20.54
N LYS A 824 1.92 -14.01 20.00
CA LYS A 824 1.03 -13.11 20.79
C LYS A 824 0.18 -13.82 21.86
N THR A 825 0.13 -15.16 21.87
CA THR A 825 -0.75 -15.93 22.76
C THR A 825 -0.06 -17.13 23.44
N TYR A 826 1.13 -17.55 22.97
CA TYR A 826 1.80 -18.76 23.44
C TYR A 826 3.32 -18.75 23.14
N LEU A 827 4.09 -19.56 23.87
CA LEU A 827 5.41 -20.01 23.41
C LEU A 827 5.26 -21.30 22.60
N LEU A 828 5.79 -21.29 21.37
CA LEU A 828 5.85 -22.46 20.50
C LEU A 828 7.21 -23.13 20.65
N ALA A 829 7.26 -24.33 21.22
CA ALA A 829 8.46 -25.15 21.30
C ALA A 829 8.39 -26.32 20.30
N LEU A 830 9.46 -26.55 19.53
CA LEU A 830 9.62 -27.74 18.69
C LEU A 830 10.37 -28.85 19.45
N THR A 831 10.64 -29.98 18.78
CA THR A 831 11.30 -31.20 19.34
C THR A 831 12.67 -30.98 20.01
N ASP A 832 13.36 -29.88 19.71
CA ASP A 832 14.64 -29.48 20.31
C ASP A 832 14.53 -28.29 21.28
N GLY A 833 13.35 -27.66 21.37
CA GLY A 833 13.11 -26.50 22.22
C GLY A 833 12.99 -26.87 23.69
N GLU A 834 13.68 -26.14 24.57
CA GLU A 834 13.66 -26.34 26.02
C GLU A 834 13.38 -25.03 26.77
N ILE A 835 12.62 -25.15 27.85
CA ILE A 835 12.28 -24.07 28.79
C ILE A 835 12.80 -24.49 30.17
N ASN A 836 13.71 -23.71 30.75
CA ASN A 836 14.43 -24.02 31.98
C ASN A 836 14.22 -22.94 33.03
N PHE A 837 13.85 -23.30 34.26
CA PHE A 837 13.66 -22.32 35.35
C PHE A 837 13.85 -22.93 36.75
N PRO A 838 14.28 -22.13 37.75
CA PRO A 838 14.54 -22.62 39.10
C PRO A 838 13.26 -22.92 39.87
N VAL A 839 13.26 -24.05 40.59
CA VAL A 839 12.17 -24.56 41.42
C VAL A 839 12.69 -25.14 42.74
N LYS A 840 11.82 -25.26 43.74
CA LYS A 840 12.10 -25.95 45.01
C LYS A 840 11.28 -27.21 45.16
N LYS A 841 11.83 -28.19 45.87
CA LYS A 841 11.16 -29.43 46.27
C LYS A 841 9.84 -29.12 46.98
N GLY A 842 8.77 -29.77 46.52
CA GLY A 842 7.42 -29.55 47.04
C GLY A 842 6.75 -28.28 46.51
N GLN A 843 7.27 -27.65 45.46
CA GLN A 843 6.48 -26.70 44.66
C GLN A 843 5.64 -27.43 43.62
N ILE A 844 4.57 -26.78 43.17
CA ILE A 844 3.73 -27.20 42.05
C ILE A 844 4.06 -26.33 40.85
N VAL A 845 4.27 -26.97 39.70
CA VAL A 845 4.31 -26.32 38.39
C VAL A 845 3.03 -26.69 37.65
N ASN A 846 2.21 -25.70 37.29
CA ASN A 846 1.09 -25.91 36.37
C ASN A 846 1.48 -25.40 34.97
N ILE A 847 1.29 -26.21 33.95
CA ILE A 847 1.68 -25.95 32.56
C ILE A 847 0.43 -26.02 31.70
N GLY A 848 0.02 -24.88 31.14
CA GLY A 848 -1.10 -24.76 30.20
C GLY A 848 -0.63 -24.86 28.75
N TYR A 849 -1.39 -25.55 27.91
CA TYR A 849 -1.13 -25.72 26.48
C TYR A 849 -2.44 -25.87 25.68
N CYS A 850 -2.40 -25.61 24.37
CA CYS A 850 -3.55 -25.76 23.48
C CYS A 850 -3.15 -26.36 22.12
N TYR A 851 -4.13 -26.61 21.24
CA TYR A 851 -3.98 -27.13 19.87
C TYR A 851 -3.29 -28.50 19.75
N CYS A 852 -1.98 -28.59 20.02
CA CYS A 852 -1.27 -29.84 20.22
C CYS A 852 -0.11 -29.66 21.22
N ALA A 853 0.23 -30.75 21.90
CA ALA A 853 1.33 -30.82 22.84
C ALA A 853 2.09 -32.15 22.69
N ALA A 854 3.41 -32.06 22.78
CA ALA A 854 4.33 -33.18 22.93
C ALA A 854 5.57 -32.64 23.66
N PHE A 855 5.61 -32.81 24.99
CA PHE A 855 6.73 -32.37 25.82
C PHE A 855 6.97 -33.32 27.00
N SER A 856 8.21 -33.38 27.48
CA SER A 856 8.57 -34.04 28.73
C SER A 856 8.97 -33.02 29.81
N ILE A 857 8.83 -33.42 31.07
CA ILE A 857 9.26 -32.65 32.24
C ILE A 857 10.40 -33.42 32.87
N ASN A 858 11.60 -32.85 32.94
CA ASN A 858 12.83 -33.51 33.42
C ASN A 858 13.11 -34.87 32.75
N GLY A 859 12.67 -35.07 31.50
CA GLY A 859 12.81 -36.34 30.77
C GLY A 859 11.88 -37.48 31.24
N GLU A 860 10.86 -37.18 32.05
CA GLU A 860 9.81 -38.14 32.41
C GLU A 860 8.86 -38.42 31.23
N GLU A 861 7.90 -39.35 31.42
CA GLU A 861 6.92 -39.75 30.39
C GLU A 861 6.25 -38.52 29.75
N PRO A 862 6.24 -38.41 28.40
CA PRO A 862 5.73 -37.22 27.72
C PRO A 862 4.25 -36.93 27.97
N VAL A 863 3.95 -35.65 28.19
CA VAL A 863 2.62 -35.08 28.07
C VAL A 863 2.30 -34.92 26.58
N VAL A 864 1.23 -35.56 26.14
CA VAL A 864 0.84 -35.60 24.72
C VAL A 864 -0.64 -35.27 24.55
N SER A 865 -0.95 -34.37 23.61
CA SER A 865 -2.32 -34.02 23.23
C SER A 865 -2.41 -33.48 21.81
N ASN A 866 -3.60 -33.54 21.24
CA ASN A 866 -3.92 -33.06 19.89
C ASN A 866 -5.40 -32.65 19.78
N SER A 867 -5.80 -31.64 20.56
CA SER A 867 -7.17 -31.13 20.57
C SER A 867 -7.56 -30.38 19.29
N GLY A 868 -6.59 -29.93 18.49
CA GLY A 868 -6.80 -29.18 17.25
C GLY A 868 -7.45 -27.81 17.44
N SER A 869 -7.59 -27.34 18.69
CA SER A 869 -8.26 -26.09 19.05
C SER A 869 -7.35 -25.19 19.90
N THR A 870 -7.23 -23.93 19.51
CA THR A 870 -6.52 -22.89 20.28
C THR A 870 -7.35 -22.33 21.44
N THR A 871 -8.68 -22.56 21.46
CA THR A 871 -9.57 -22.12 22.55
C THR A 871 -9.68 -23.14 23.68
N ASN A 872 -9.33 -24.41 23.41
CA ASN A 872 -9.28 -25.45 24.43
C ASN A 872 -7.90 -25.44 25.10
N ILE A 873 -7.81 -24.79 26.27
CA ILE A 873 -6.62 -24.84 27.11
C ILE A 873 -6.69 -26.09 27.98
N GLU A 874 -5.69 -26.94 27.83
CA GLU A 874 -5.42 -28.11 28.68
C GLU A 874 -4.29 -27.77 29.66
N THR A 875 -4.34 -28.35 30.86
CA THR A 875 -3.34 -28.07 31.90
C THR A 875 -2.81 -29.37 32.49
N THR A 876 -1.48 -29.49 32.56
CA THR A 876 -0.80 -30.54 33.34
C THR A 876 -0.19 -29.93 34.61
N GLN A 877 -0.32 -30.66 35.73
CA GLN A 877 0.29 -30.32 37.01
C GLN A 877 1.49 -31.24 37.29
N TYR A 878 2.61 -30.67 37.71
CA TYR A 878 3.81 -31.40 38.14
C TYR A 878 4.22 -30.99 39.56
N VAL A 879 4.54 -31.97 40.41
CA VAL A 879 5.04 -31.73 41.78
C VAL A 879 6.55 -31.90 41.78
N VAL A 880 7.26 -30.83 42.14
CA VAL A 880 8.71 -30.75 42.10
C VAL A 880 9.35 -31.68 43.15
N LYS A 881 10.21 -32.59 42.69
CA LYS A 881 10.74 -33.70 43.51
C LYS A 881 12.02 -33.33 44.28
N GLU A 882 12.78 -32.37 43.78
CA GLU A 882 14.08 -31.91 44.29
C GLU A 882 14.30 -30.41 44.02
N ASP A 883 15.21 -29.78 44.75
CA ASP A 883 15.62 -28.39 44.50
C ASP A 883 16.53 -28.35 43.26
N GLY A 884 16.30 -27.42 42.34
CA GLY A 884 17.12 -27.30 41.13
C GLY A 884 16.44 -26.49 40.02
N ASN A 885 16.85 -26.73 38.77
CA ASN A 885 16.13 -26.24 37.60
C ASN A 885 15.19 -27.33 37.08
N LEU A 886 13.96 -26.95 36.74
CA LEU A 886 13.02 -27.78 36.01
C LEU A 886 13.18 -27.50 34.51
N ASN A 887 13.30 -28.57 33.73
CA ASN A 887 13.45 -28.57 32.28
C ASN A 887 12.14 -29.07 31.66
N ILE A 888 11.48 -28.23 30.87
CA ILE A 888 10.39 -28.63 29.98
C ILE A 888 10.98 -28.73 28.58
N LYS A 889 10.95 -29.91 27.97
CA LYS A 889 11.55 -30.17 26.66
C LYS A 889 10.49 -30.63 25.67
N GLY A 890 10.42 -29.99 24.50
CA GLY A 890 9.62 -30.50 23.39
C GLY A 890 10.11 -31.87 22.94
N VAL A 891 9.21 -32.75 22.51
CA VAL A 891 9.55 -34.08 22.01
C VAL A 891 8.73 -34.44 20.77
N THR A 892 9.07 -35.55 20.12
CA THR A 892 8.21 -36.17 19.11
C THR A 892 7.37 -37.26 19.76
N ALA A 893 6.07 -37.22 19.58
CA ALA A 893 5.14 -38.25 20.04
C ALA A 893 4.06 -38.54 18.99
N ALA A 894 3.16 -39.49 19.26
CA ALA A 894 2.04 -39.80 18.37
C ALA A 894 0.71 -39.84 19.13
N VAL A 895 -0.32 -39.17 18.59
CA VAL A 895 -1.70 -39.18 19.08
C VAL A 895 -2.60 -39.59 17.92
N ASP A 896 -3.40 -40.63 18.09
CA ASP A 896 -4.28 -41.21 17.05
C ASP A 896 -3.58 -41.51 15.70
N GLY A 897 -2.31 -41.92 15.78
CA GLY A 897 -1.47 -42.21 14.60
C GLY A 897 -0.93 -40.97 13.87
N LYS A 898 -1.19 -39.76 14.36
CA LYS A 898 -0.57 -38.52 13.88
C LYS A 898 0.66 -38.19 14.73
N GLU A 899 1.76 -37.86 14.07
CA GLU A 899 3.00 -37.44 14.70
C GLU A 899 2.91 -35.97 15.14
N ILE A 900 3.17 -35.70 16.42
CA ILE A 900 3.18 -34.37 17.04
C ILE A 900 4.63 -34.02 17.34
N LYS A 901 5.10 -32.86 16.86
CA LYS A 901 6.50 -32.39 16.94
C LYS A 901 6.66 -31.03 17.63
N GLN A 902 5.56 -30.47 18.14
CA GLN A 902 5.51 -29.11 18.67
C GLN A 902 4.48 -28.99 19.79
N THR A 903 4.74 -28.07 20.71
CA THR A 903 3.85 -27.71 21.82
C THR A 903 3.58 -26.21 21.82
N TYR A 904 2.30 -25.85 21.95
CA TYR A 904 1.84 -24.47 22.13
C TYR A 904 1.59 -24.21 23.62
N PHE A 905 2.59 -23.74 24.35
CA PHE A 905 2.45 -23.42 25.77
C PHE A 905 1.70 -22.09 25.95
N THR A 906 0.55 -22.11 26.60
CA THR A 906 -0.27 -20.92 26.89
C THR A 906 0.08 -20.30 28.23
N SER A 907 0.53 -21.10 29.20
CA SER A 907 1.00 -20.59 30.49
C SER A 907 1.93 -21.56 31.23
N ILE A 908 2.74 -20.99 32.13
CA ILE A 908 3.49 -21.73 33.16
C ILE A 908 3.28 -21.00 34.48
N SER A 909 3.01 -21.70 35.58
CA SER A 909 2.99 -21.09 36.92
C SER A 909 3.67 -21.99 37.95
N VAL A 910 4.29 -21.37 38.94
CA VAL A 910 5.02 -22.02 40.04
C VAL A 910 4.47 -21.51 41.37
N SER A 911 3.98 -22.42 42.21
CA SER A 911 3.46 -22.12 43.55
C SER A 911 3.97 -23.12 44.57
N ASP A 912 3.93 -22.78 45.86
CA ASP A 912 4.23 -23.74 46.92
C ASP A 912 3.07 -24.75 47.02
N ALA A 913 3.36 -26.05 47.11
CA ALA A 913 2.30 -27.06 47.22
C ALA A 913 1.57 -26.93 48.55
N VAL A 914 0.24 -26.96 48.47
CA VAL A 914 -0.62 -27.03 49.65
C VAL A 914 -1.42 -28.32 49.61
N ALA A 915 -1.70 -28.89 50.78
CA ALA A 915 -2.48 -30.11 50.90
C ALA A 915 -3.88 -29.95 50.26
N TYR A 916 -4.35 -31.02 49.61
CA TYR A 916 -5.72 -31.12 49.12
C TYR A 916 -6.72 -30.93 50.25
N GLN A 917 -7.69 -30.06 50.02
CA GLN A 917 -8.79 -29.75 50.94
C GLN A 917 -10.07 -29.77 50.09
N PRO A 918 -11.05 -30.66 50.37
CA PRO A 918 -12.22 -30.81 49.52
C PRO A 918 -13.16 -29.59 49.56
N GLN A 919 -13.06 -28.76 50.60
CA GLN A 919 -13.90 -27.57 50.79
C GLN A 919 -13.08 -26.37 51.28
N LEU A 920 -13.19 -25.24 50.59
CA LEU A 920 -12.63 -23.94 50.97
C LEU A 920 -13.78 -23.00 51.33
N TYR A 921 -13.65 -22.22 52.40
CA TYR A 921 -14.74 -21.37 52.89
C TYR A 921 -14.45 -19.89 52.65
N VAL A 922 -15.39 -19.19 51.99
CA VAL A 922 -15.30 -17.77 51.62
C VAL A 922 -16.36 -16.97 52.38
N GLY A 923 -15.96 -15.86 53.01
CA GLY A 923 -16.87 -15.00 53.77
C GLY A 923 -16.12 -14.07 54.74
N VAL A 924 -16.83 -13.07 55.27
CA VAL A 924 -16.24 -12.03 56.15
C VAL A 924 -15.45 -12.63 57.31
N ASP A 925 -15.92 -13.74 57.88
CA ASP A 925 -15.29 -14.45 59.02
C ASP A 925 -14.72 -15.83 58.66
N LYS A 926 -14.46 -16.12 57.36
CA LYS A 926 -13.91 -17.42 56.90
C LYS A 926 -12.41 -17.38 56.59
N GLU A 927 -11.87 -18.54 56.19
CA GLU A 927 -10.47 -18.75 55.76
C GLU A 927 -10.08 -17.78 54.62
N PHE A 928 -10.96 -17.63 53.62
CA PHE A 928 -10.78 -16.71 52.50
C PHE A 928 -11.80 -15.57 52.59
N LYS A 929 -11.35 -14.34 52.25
CA LYS A 929 -12.23 -13.16 52.21
C LYS A 929 -12.80 -12.92 50.82
N THR A 930 -12.10 -13.37 49.78
CA THR A 930 -12.51 -13.28 48.37
C THR A 930 -12.60 -14.69 47.75
N ILE A 931 -13.37 -14.81 46.67
CA ILE A 931 -13.47 -16.04 45.88
C ILE A 931 -12.18 -16.25 45.09
N ASN A 932 -11.52 -15.18 44.61
CA ASN A 932 -10.22 -15.26 43.94
C ASN A 932 -9.10 -15.84 44.82
N ASP A 933 -9.05 -15.52 46.13
CA ASP A 933 -8.09 -16.13 47.05
C ASP A 933 -8.32 -17.65 47.19
N ALA A 934 -9.60 -18.07 47.24
CA ALA A 934 -9.97 -19.48 47.31
C ALA A 934 -9.67 -20.22 45.99
N LEU A 935 -9.88 -19.59 44.83
CA LEU A 935 -9.49 -20.14 43.52
C LEU A 935 -7.96 -20.29 43.43
N THR A 936 -7.20 -19.29 43.88
CA THR A 936 -5.73 -19.35 43.98
C THR A 936 -5.27 -20.49 44.88
N ARG A 937 -5.91 -20.66 46.05
CA ARG A 937 -5.66 -21.78 46.97
C ARG A 937 -5.98 -23.14 46.33
N ALA A 938 -7.03 -23.24 45.52
CA ALA A 938 -7.42 -24.47 44.82
C ALA A 938 -6.47 -24.85 43.67
N ALA A 939 -5.86 -23.86 43.00
CA ALA A 939 -4.81 -24.04 41.99
C ALA A 939 -3.49 -24.56 42.60
N ALA A 940 -3.18 -24.17 43.85
CA ALA A 940 -2.00 -24.61 44.59
C ALA A 940 -2.19 -25.95 45.34
N MET A 941 -3.29 -26.68 45.12
CA MET A 941 -3.49 -27.99 45.73
C MET A 941 -2.79 -29.12 44.98
N GLN A 942 -2.05 -29.95 45.72
CA GLN A 942 -1.63 -31.27 45.24
C GLN A 942 -2.85 -32.21 45.24
N ARG A 943 -3.48 -32.41 44.08
CA ARG A 943 -4.70 -33.24 43.94
C ARG A 943 -4.75 -33.99 42.61
N THR A 944 -5.46 -35.12 42.58
CA THR A 944 -5.70 -35.88 41.35
C THR A 944 -6.79 -35.24 40.50
N LYS A 945 -6.83 -35.60 39.21
CA LYS A 945 -7.86 -35.10 38.27
C LYS A 945 -9.31 -35.40 38.70
N ASP A 946 -9.54 -36.39 39.56
CA ASP A 946 -10.87 -36.80 40.02
C ASP A 946 -11.27 -36.15 41.36
N GLN A 947 -10.35 -35.42 42.01
CA GLN A 947 -10.58 -34.75 43.30
C GLN A 947 -11.15 -33.33 43.11
N ARG A 948 -12.44 -33.16 43.43
CA ARG A 948 -13.17 -31.89 43.34
C ARG A 948 -12.94 -31.01 44.57
N VAL A 949 -12.80 -29.70 44.35
CA VAL A 949 -12.77 -28.68 45.42
C VAL A 949 -14.05 -27.86 45.36
N GLU A 950 -14.77 -27.77 46.47
CA GLU A 950 -15.93 -26.88 46.62
C GLU A 950 -15.51 -25.59 47.31
N ILE A 951 -15.74 -24.45 46.66
CA ILE A 951 -15.60 -23.13 47.27
C ILE A 951 -16.97 -22.77 47.82
N VAL A 952 -17.12 -22.89 49.13
CA VAL A 952 -18.36 -22.69 49.89
C VAL A 952 -18.42 -21.23 50.35
N ILE A 953 -19.32 -20.46 49.75
CA ILE A 953 -19.39 -18.99 49.85
C ILE A 953 -20.58 -18.61 50.73
N ASP A 954 -20.33 -17.89 51.82
CA ASP A 954 -21.39 -17.31 52.65
C ASP A 954 -22.23 -16.31 51.82
N PRO A 955 -23.56 -16.22 52.05
CA PRO A 955 -24.38 -15.18 51.45
C PRO A 955 -23.83 -13.76 51.65
N GLY A 956 -23.85 -12.95 50.58
CA GLY A 956 -23.22 -11.64 50.56
C GLY A 956 -23.00 -11.07 49.15
N ASN A 957 -22.51 -9.83 49.13
CA ASN A 957 -22.06 -9.14 47.91
C ASN A 957 -20.53 -9.25 47.80
N TYR A 958 -20.06 -9.74 46.65
CA TYR A 958 -18.65 -9.91 46.33
C TYR A 958 -18.31 -9.06 45.10
N GLU A 959 -17.54 -7.99 45.31
CA GLU A 959 -17.12 -7.06 44.25
C GLU A 959 -15.79 -7.49 43.64
N GLU A 960 -15.83 -8.54 42.81
CA GLU A 960 -14.65 -9.12 42.18
C GLU A 960 -14.95 -9.71 40.78
N MET A 961 -13.94 -9.65 39.90
CA MET A 961 -13.95 -10.33 38.61
C MET A 961 -13.34 -11.73 38.80
N LEU A 962 -14.00 -12.78 38.31
CA LEU A 962 -13.58 -14.17 38.52
C LEU A 962 -13.05 -14.79 37.23
N VAL A 963 -11.88 -15.44 37.32
CA VAL A 963 -11.37 -16.35 36.29
C VAL A 963 -11.31 -17.75 36.90
N ILE A 964 -12.06 -18.70 36.33
CA ILE A 964 -12.06 -20.11 36.77
C ILE A 964 -11.31 -20.93 35.72
N ASP A 965 -9.99 -21.01 35.86
CA ASP A 965 -9.07 -21.80 35.04
C ASP A 965 -8.64 -23.13 35.72
N VAL A 966 -9.12 -23.37 36.94
CA VAL A 966 -8.78 -24.55 37.74
C VAL A 966 -9.79 -25.68 37.50
N PRO A 967 -9.38 -26.87 37.03
CA PRO A 967 -10.30 -27.98 36.77
C PRO A 967 -10.94 -28.53 38.05
N ASN A 968 -12.14 -29.10 37.92
CA ASN A 968 -12.90 -29.72 39.02
C ASN A 968 -13.00 -28.83 40.27
N VAL A 969 -13.46 -27.60 40.07
CA VAL A 969 -13.91 -26.70 41.13
C VAL A 969 -15.43 -26.51 41.02
N SER A 970 -16.11 -26.34 42.16
CA SER A 970 -17.51 -25.90 42.25
C SER A 970 -17.60 -24.64 43.10
N LEU A 971 -18.38 -23.63 42.70
CA LEU A 971 -18.81 -22.55 43.59
C LEU A 971 -20.15 -22.96 44.22
N VAL A 972 -20.26 -22.90 45.55
CA VAL A 972 -21.41 -23.42 46.32
C VAL A 972 -21.88 -22.35 47.29
N ASN A 973 -23.16 -22.00 47.26
CA ASN A 973 -23.75 -21.09 48.27
C ASN A 973 -23.89 -21.84 49.61
N ALA A 974 -23.30 -21.29 50.68
CA ALA A 974 -23.29 -21.91 52.01
C ALA A 974 -24.68 -22.08 52.64
N ALA A 975 -25.70 -21.35 52.15
CA ALA A 975 -27.10 -21.53 52.57
C ALA A 975 -27.73 -22.87 52.10
N GLY A 976 -27.09 -23.61 51.20
CA GLY A 976 -27.53 -24.96 50.81
C GLY A 976 -28.93 -24.96 50.19
N SER A 977 -29.86 -25.75 50.76
CA SER A 977 -31.26 -25.81 50.32
C SER A 977 -32.02 -24.50 50.50
N GLU A 978 -31.57 -23.65 51.44
CA GLU A 978 -32.19 -22.35 51.73
C GLU A 978 -31.61 -21.22 50.86
N SER A 979 -30.73 -21.54 49.91
CA SER A 979 -30.17 -20.58 48.97
C SER A 979 -31.25 -19.90 48.13
N SER A 980 -31.05 -18.61 47.86
CA SER A 980 -32.05 -17.76 47.21
C SER A 980 -31.46 -17.01 46.01
N LEU A 981 -32.36 -16.52 45.15
CA LEU A 981 -32.08 -15.56 44.08
C LEU A 981 -32.86 -14.23 44.30
N GLU A 982 -33.38 -14.01 45.51
CA GLU A 982 -34.19 -12.82 45.85
C GLU A 982 -33.38 -11.53 45.71
N ILE A 983 -33.78 -10.64 44.80
CA ILE A 983 -33.24 -9.29 44.69
C ILE A 983 -34.18 -8.28 45.34
N LYS A 984 -33.62 -7.33 46.10
CA LYS A 984 -34.34 -6.28 46.82
C LYS A 984 -34.01 -4.91 46.23
N ASN A 985 -34.86 -3.92 46.47
CA ASN A 985 -34.66 -2.53 46.05
C ASN A 985 -34.21 -2.37 44.58
N LYS A 986 -34.96 -3.00 43.65
CA LYS A 986 -34.69 -3.01 42.20
C LYS A 986 -33.30 -3.56 41.80
N GLY A 987 -32.74 -4.47 42.60
CA GLY A 987 -31.42 -5.05 42.36
C GLY A 987 -30.27 -4.25 42.95
N ALA A 988 -30.52 -3.19 43.73
CA ALA A 988 -29.48 -2.59 44.57
C ALA A 988 -29.06 -3.57 45.68
N ASP A 989 -30.03 -4.20 46.34
CA ASP A 989 -29.84 -5.09 47.47
C ASP A 989 -30.19 -6.55 47.14
N ILE A 990 -29.83 -7.47 48.04
CA ILE A 990 -30.05 -8.92 47.89
C ILE A 990 -30.76 -9.51 49.13
N GLY A 991 -31.39 -10.67 48.95
CA GLY A 991 -31.93 -11.48 50.04
C GLY A 991 -30.83 -12.08 50.93
N GLU A 992 -31.22 -12.49 52.14
CA GLU A 992 -30.32 -12.92 53.20
C GLU A 992 -29.51 -14.19 52.85
N ASN A 993 -30.04 -15.05 51.98
CA ASN A 993 -29.41 -16.30 51.54
C ASN A 993 -28.88 -16.25 50.09
N VAL A 994 -28.60 -15.06 49.57
CA VAL A 994 -28.11 -14.85 48.20
C VAL A 994 -26.59 -14.64 48.21
N VAL A 995 -25.87 -15.29 47.29
CA VAL A 995 -24.50 -14.90 46.92
C VAL A 995 -24.60 -14.12 45.62
N ARG A 996 -24.18 -12.85 45.63
CA ARG A 996 -24.11 -12.01 44.44
C ARG A 996 -22.66 -11.60 44.18
N ILE A 997 -22.19 -11.90 42.98
CA ILE A 997 -20.86 -11.52 42.49
C ILE A 997 -21.06 -10.41 41.46
N THR A 998 -20.34 -9.31 41.59
CA THR A 998 -20.45 -8.12 40.73
C THR A 998 -19.07 -7.60 40.35
N SER A 999 -18.89 -7.19 39.10
CA SER A 999 -17.69 -6.50 38.61
C SER A 999 -18.05 -5.12 38.05
N TYR A 1000 -17.09 -4.18 38.09
CA TYR A 1000 -17.30 -2.80 37.65
C TYR A 1000 -16.46 -2.46 36.42
N TYR A 1001 -17.09 -1.83 35.42
CA TYR A 1001 -16.43 -1.25 34.25
C TYR A 1001 -16.48 0.27 34.33
N GLY A 1002 -15.32 0.90 34.57
CA GLY A 1002 -15.18 2.36 34.63
C GLY A 1002 -14.68 2.98 33.32
N HIS A 1003 -15.26 4.10 32.91
CA HIS A 1003 -14.71 4.91 31.82
C HIS A 1003 -13.51 5.75 32.29
N GLY A 1004 -12.40 5.76 31.56
CA GLY A 1004 -11.27 6.68 31.80
C GLY A 1004 -9.94 6.06 32.24
N TYR A 1005 -9.80 4.72 32.25
CA TYR A 1005 -8.52 4.03 32.40
C TYR A 1005 -8.03 3.49 31.05
N ASN A 1006 -6.72 3.33 30.87
CA ASN A 1006 -6.18 2.67 29.68
C ASN A 1006 -6.63 1.21 29.64
N TYR A 1007 -7.36 0.85 28.59
CA TYR A 1007 -8.05 -0.43 28.48
C TYR A 1007 -7.11 -1.56 28.06
N TYR A 1008 -7.11 -2.64 28.83
CA TYR A 1008 -6.96 -3.97 28.25
C TYR A 1008 -8.37 -4.44 27.88
N SER A 1009 -8.59 -4.70 26.58
CA SER A 1009 -9.88 -5.13 26.05
C SER A 1009 -10.31 -6.47 26.64
N MET A 1010 -11.62 -6.65 26.88
CA MET A 1010 -12.21 -7.99 26.98
C MET A 1010 -11.77 -8.83 25.77
N GLY A 1011 -11.40 -10.08 26.00
CA GLY A 1011 -11.24 -11.04 24.91
C GLY A 1011 -12.58 -11.34 24.22
N ASN A 1012 -12.54 -11.91 23.02
CA ASN A 1012 -13.76 -12.39 22.33
C ASN A 1012 -14.50 -13.52 23.10
N ASP A 1013 -13.91 -14.04 24.18
CA ASP A 1013 -14.51 -15.01 25.11
C ASP A 1013 -15.20 -14.36 26.32
N CYS A 1014 -15.28 -13.02 26.37
CA CYS A 1014 -15.98 -12.23 27.39
C CYS A 1014 -15.53 -12.49 28.84
N LYS A 1015 -14.23 -12.74 29.04
CA LYS A 1015 -13.59 -12.83 30.36
C LYS A 1015 -12.89 -11.52 30.74
#